data_AF-A0A1D8NCH9-F1
#
_entry.id   AF-A0A1D8NCH9-F1
#
_cell.length_a   1.000
_cell.length_b   1.000
_cell.length_c   1.000
_cell.angle_alpha   90.00
_cell.angle_beta   90.00
_cell.angle_gamma   90.00
#
_symmetry.space_group_name_H-M   'P 1'
#
loop_
_entity.id
_entity.type
_entity.pdbx_description
1 polymer ?
#
loop_
_entity_poly.entity_id
_entity_poly.type
_entity_poly.pdbx_seq_one_letter_code
_entity_poly.pdbx_strand_id
1 'polypeptide(L)'
;MALSTDLLKISPLAALLNKDNVSINSVYQFIEKNGFNDRDLHTLESLNGLEKLWPVYNKKQANTNAIVVALLVLAKANDGFDLWTVFEKSPENFGHFYKTVLNLVAGDKPTRIQKVRTKLLRFLTVSFQWLDSQLVRSEAGALVSVYTWMHMDEKVRENLLKGNKRLGKLWRGAMKAYDKGDKKEDIDKQSSFLSTLTDIMLQKEHDTEFVDTYLCFLISIVSQIPSRRFANSVIKSKNVCSLLKKCNADLLKTLDFYVHFPMDDFSGEELTPLQVRKLQTQYLEKFQLYAFENLPEKLRLASLCNFASLTKDEVKKELSNLSKAEIESLLNLLGSSGKKLVTLNYQLASLTSNRNLNAEFDAIDLLPTEKSLNSQYSELTLPRLTLQYLSMNDFILKSLRLQQVEIFHQINSDVENVVNRLKTRKRNDAGEEITGFSKYATKILNEAVLHVAPPFVGESNPGYCRVEITVDIYRQDKREWDSLKPGDVVFLLKLGTGLEQLRGAFVHDILDSDNKSIVQWSGYNEIESSQRKFILDVDPAHWGDVFQANVLMRRKSKEAAFYPTLKTIHGLHKIRSILPEWISGVFLGYGEIPEQPTGVVDLLDTFQTSKQVYEAFPEKFECTEEASAPFKLDTSDDKWSLIPYTPVDKGPYFVQEDHSNKLKFTQAQGQAIVSGTLPGLTVIVGPPGTGKTDVATQIILNLYHSHPSEVTLVIAHSNQALNHLFEKIALLDVNQKHLLRLGHGEDMIREEVSKGGSFSKVGRAENLLEGRATLLREVDSLAESIGAEGAHGDSCETAHHFFRVFVLPKYQKWQKEGGKFPFDEFFKDKKDHSDAGKWYHIDRIFTDLADIRPVEHMSGKAQSDYMLVKEAKVVAMTAKYASMHHDSLVRLGFRYSSLVAEEAAQLTEIELVIPMTLQKETDALKRVVLIGDHKQNAPIVTNELVRKCNFDQSTFGRFIRLGMPTFLLDSQGRAKPSISDIYGWRYGGLKNLPHTKEGVYQYANSGFLHDVQFINVDDYEGQGETEVAPHVIQNLGEAEYAIALYQYMRLLGYPADKITILTMYNGQKALLQEICSRRCASTKGDREIFGMPRVITTVDQYQGEQNDYVIVSLVRTKHVGYLRDVRRMTVAVSRARLGLYVLGRYDMLAQCVELEEMMKKLGGSHNLEAVMGEMYEQKERLSGDKPKDAAASVTLTGVVHLGQYVEQMTQQYKSRHGLV
;
A
#
# COMPACT_ATOMS: atom_id res chain seq x y z
N MET A 1 -0.48 8.07 39.52
CA MET A 1 -0.94 7.18 40.60
C MET A 1 -2.23 7.76 41.17
N ALA A 2 -3.23 6.91 41.46
CA ALA A 2 -4.65 7.20 41.74
C ALA A 2 -5.58 7.38 40.51
N LEU A 3 -5.64 6.35 39.66
CA LEU A 3 -6.76 6.02 38.76
C LEU A 3 -6.85 4.49 38.67
N SER A 4 -7.19 3.82 39.76
CA SER A 4 -7.43 2.38 39.77
C SER A 4 -8.43 2.05 40.87
N THR A 5 -9.70 1.82 40.49
CA THR A 5 -10.71 0.94 41.15
C THR A 5 -12.18 1.29 40.79
N ASP A 6 -12.56 1.47 39.51
CA ASP A 6 -13.98 1.78 39.17
C ASP A 6 -14.56 1.08 37.92
N LEU A 7 -13.93 0.02 37.40
CA LEU A 7 -14.34 -0.60 36.12
C LEU A 7 -15.11 -1.92 36.19
N LEU A 8 -15.63 -2.33 37.35
CA LEU A 8 -16.48 -3.54 37.49
C LEU A 8 -17.99 -3.27 37.59
N LYS A 9 -18.46 -2.05 37.30
CA LYS A 9 -19.88 -1.78 37.04
C LYS A 9 -20.11 -1.76 35.53
N ILE A 10 -21.09 -2.53 35.05
CA ILE A 10 -21.63 -2.40 33.68
C ILE A 10 -21.75 -0.90 33.39
N SER A 11 -21.05 -0.40 32.37
CA SER A 11 -21.08 1.04 32.10
C SER A 11 -22.54 1.46 31.91
N PRO A 12 -22.99 2.61 32.44
CA PRO A 12 -24.36 3.09 32.25
C PRO A 12 -24.81 3.07 30.77
N LEU A 13 -23.86 3.24 29.85
CA LEU A 13 -24.03 3.12 28.41
C LEU A 13 -24.36 1.70 27.94
N ALA A 14 -23.66 0.68 28.45
CA ALA A 14 -23.97 -0.71 28.14
C ALA A 14 -25.37 -1.11 28.62
N ALA A 15 -25.79 -0.62 29.79
CA ALA A 15 -27.14 -0.82 30.30
C ALA A 15 -28.23 -0.13 29.45
N LEU A 16 -27.90 0.96 28.74
CA LEU A 16 -28.82 1.64 27.83
C LEU A 16 -29.02 0.87 26.52
N LEU A 17 -27.95 0.24 26.00
CA LEU A 17 -27.97 -0.51 24.74
C LEU A 17 -28.46 -1.97 24.87
N ASN A 18 -28.46 -2.54 26.07
CA ASN A 18 -28.81 -3.95 26.30
C ASN A 18 -30.26 -4.15 26.81
N LYS A 19 -31.11 -3.11 26.78
CA LYS A 19 -32.55 -3.25 27.10
C LYS A 19 -33.31 -3.83 25.91
N ASP A 20 -34.28 -4.70 26.16
CA ASP A 20 -35.16 -5.29 25.13
C ASP A 20 -35.87 -4.26 24.24
N ASN A 21 -36.04 -3.03 24.74
CA ASN A 21 -36.54 -1.86 24.00
C ASN A 21 -35.52 -0.71 24.05
N VAL A 22 -34.46 -0.80 23.24
CA VAL A 22 -33.45 0.26 23.14
C VAL A 22 -34.11 1.56 22.62
N SER A 23 -33.95 2.67 23.35
CA SER A 23 -34.54 3.97 23.00
C SER A 23 -33.47 4.99 22.64
N ILE A 24 -33.49 5.48 21.38
CA ILE A 24 -32.56 6.51 20.91
C ILE A 24 -32.63 7.78 21.77
N ASN A 25 -33.82 8.15 22.29
CA ASN A 25 -33.97 9.31 23.18
C ASN A 25 -33.21 9.15 24.50
N SER A 26 -33.20 7.95 25.07
CA SER A 26 -32.46 7.69 26.31
C SER A 26 -30.95 7.81 26.10
N VAL A 27 -30.46 7.38 24.93
CA VAL A 27 -29.07 7.56 24.52
C VAL A 27 -28.77 9.04 24.30
N TYR A 28 -29.66 9.79 23.63
CA TYR A 28 -29.51 11.23 23.43
C TYR A 28 -29.41 11.99 24.76
N GLN A 29 -30.31 11.73 25.71
CA GLN A 29 -30.30 12.38 27.02
C GLN A 29 -29.00 12.11 27.78
N PHE A 30 -28.44 10.90 27.64
CA PHE A 30 -27.15 10.55 28.25
C PHE A 30 -26.00 11.34 27.63
N ILE A 31 -25.86 11.32 26.30
CA ILE A 31 -24.77 12.03 25.62
C ILE A 31 -24.90 13.54 25.74
N GLU A 32 -26.12 14.07 25.80
CA GLU A 32 -26.39 15.49 26.03
C GLU A 32 -25.93 15.92 27.42
N LYS A 33 -26.26 15.14 28.46
CA LYS A 33 -25.81 15.39 29.84
C LYS A 33 -24.29 15.44 29.96
N ASN A 34 -23.58 14.65 29.15
CA ASN A 34 -22.12 14.59 29.14
C ASN A 34 -21.47 15.50 28.07
N GLY A 35 -22.23 16.43 27.47
CA GLY A 35 -21.71 17.44 26.55
C GLY A 35 -21.24 16.90 25.19
N PHE A 36 -21.83 15.79 24.73
CA PHE A 36 -21.50 15.13 23.46
C PHE A 36 -19.99 14.87 23.29
N ASN A 37 -19.32 14.40 24.35
CA ASN A 37 -17.90 14.08 24.29
C ASN A 37 -17.64 12.86 23.39
N ASP A 38 -16.44 12.79 22.80
CA ASP A 38 -16.11 11.71 21.86
C ASP A 38 -15.89 10.37 22.56
N ARG A 39 -15.48 10.38 23.83
CA ARG A 39 -15.26 9.16 24.63
C ARG A 39 -16.54 8.33 24.77
N ASP A 40 -17.66 8.97 25.08
CA ASP A 40 -18.95 8.31 25.23
C ASP A 40 -19.47 7.79 23.88
N LEU A 41 -19.26 8.55 22.80
CA LEU A 41 -19.62 8.13 21.44
C LEU A 41 -18.80 6.92 20.99
N HIS A 42 -17.49 6.92 21.21
CA HIS A 42 -16.63 5.77 20.96
C HIS A 42 -17.01 4.56 21.83
N THR A 43 -17.39 4.79 23.09
CA THR A 43 -17.86 3.70 23.96
C THR A 43 -19.17 3.12 23.46
N LEU A 44 -20.14 3.95 23.07
CA LEU A 44 -21.40 3.50 22.47
C LEU A 44 -21.17 2.70 21.19
N GLU A 45 -20.29 3.19 20.32
CA GLU A 45 -19.99 2.53 19.06
C GLU A 45 -19.21 1.22 19.26
N SER A 46 -18.31 1.15 20.26
CA SER A 46 -17.64 -0.10 20.64
C SER A 46 -18.60 -1.20 21.13
N LEU A 47 -19.85 -0.84 21.42
CA LEU A 47 -20.95 -1.73 21.83
C LEU A 47 -21.99 -1.93 20.70
N ASN A 48 -21.61 -1.61 19.46
CA ASN A 48 -22.44 -1.68 18.24
C ASN A 48 -23.67 -0.76 18.32
N GLY A 49 -23.47 0.47 18.79
CA GLY A 49 -24.53 1.45 18.97
C GLY A 49 -25.29 1.75 17.66
N LEU A 50 -24.58 1.92 16.54
CA LEU A 50 -25.21 2.22 15.25
C LEU A 50 -26.12 1.07 14.78
N GLU A 51 -25.64 -0.17 14.85
CA GLU A 51 -26.34 -1.38 14.43
C GLU A 51 -27.60 -1.63 15.26
N LYS A 52 -27.53 -1.35 16.56
CA LYS A 52 -28.66 -1.53 17.50
C LYS A 52 -29.71 -0.44 17.36
N LEU A 53 -29.30 0.80 17.05
CA LEU A 53 -30.21 1.95 17.03
C LEU A 53 -30.85 2.22 15.67
N TRP A 54 -30.19 1.90 14.55
CA TRP A 54 -30.75 2.16 13.22
C TRP A 54 -32.11 1.47 12.96
N PRO A 55 -32.32 0.18 13.33
CA PRO A 55 -33.62 -0.49 13.14
C PRO A 55 -34.78 0.15 13.91
N VAL A 56 -34.48 0.93 14.95
CA VAL A 56 -35.49 1.60 15.80
C VAL A 56 -35.65 3.08 15.40
N TYR A 57 -35.07 3.51 14.27
CA TYR A 57 -35.17 4.89 13.80
C TYR A 57 -36.63 5.30 13.53
N ASN A 58 -37.09 6.35 14.23
CA ASN A 58 -38.46 6.84 14.13
C ASN A 58 -38.54 8.23 13.49
N LYS A 59 -39.26 8.35 12.37
CA LYS A 59 -39.52 9.61 11.63
C LYS A 59 -40.29 10.66 12.45
N LYS A 60 -41.07 10.25 13.46
CA LYS A 60 -41.82 11.18 14.34
C LYS A 60 -40.89 11.93 15.31
N GLN A 61 -39.71 11.38 15.61
CA GLN A 61 -38.69 11.97 16.48
C GLN A 61 -37.40 12.23 15.69
N ALA A 62 -37.56 12.73 14.47
CA ALA A 62 -36.50 12.80 13.47
C ALA A 62 -35.24 13.54 13.94
N ASN A 63 -35.38 14.69 14.62
CA ASN A 63 -34.24 15.52 15.01
C ASN A 63 -33.29 14.79 15.99
N THR A 64 -33.84 14.30 17.10
CA THR A 64 -33.07 13.58 18.12
C THR A 64 -32.44 12.32 17.55
N ASN A 65 -33.21 11.55 16.78
CA ASN A 65 -32.72 10.33 16.16
C ASN A 65 -31.61 10.60 15.14
N ALA A 66 -31.78 11.61 14.29
CA ALA A 66 -30.78 11.98 13.29
C ALA A 66 -29.48 12.45 13.95
N ILE A 67 -29.54 13.20 15.06
CA ILE A 67 -28.33 13.60 15.79
C ILE A 67 -27.57 12.37 16.28
N VAL A 68 -28.22 11.46 17.02
CA VAL A 68 -27.54 10.28 17.58
C VAL A 68 -26.94 9.41 16.48
N VAL A 69 -27.71 9.12 15.42
CA VAL A 69 -27.25 8.28 14.31
C VAL A 69 -26.06 8.93 13.60
N ALA A 70 -26.11 10.23 13.27
CA ALA A 70 -24.99 10.91 12.61
C ALA A 70 -23.72 10.94 13.49
N LEU A 71 -23.87 11.09 14.81
CA LEU A 71 -22.75 11.06 15.74
C LEU A 71 -22.10 9.67 15.85
N LEU A 72 -22.91 8.60 15.81
CA LEU A 72 -22.40 7.23 15.81
C LEU A 72 -21.71 6.89 14.49
N VAL A 73 -22.23 7.36 13.35
CA VAL A 73 -21.53 7.25 12.07
C VAL A 73 -20.14 7.88 12.14
N LEU A 74 -20.00 9.05 12.77
CA LEU A 74 -18.69 9.70 12.94
C LEU A 74 -17.77 8.92 13.89
N ALA A 75 -18.30 8.39 14.99
CA ALA A 75 -17.54 7.53 15.90
C ALA A 75 -17.03 6.28 15.18
N LYS A 76 -17.88 5.67 14.35
CA LYS A 76 -17.53 4.49 13.54
C LYS A 76 -16.53 4.82 12.43
N ALA A 77 -16.65 5.99 11.79
CA ALA A 77 -15.73 6.48 10.77
C ALA A 77 -14.31 6.66 11.31
N ASN A 78 -14.16 7.11 12.55
CA ASN A 78 -12.85 7.26 13.20
C ASN A 78 -12.12 5.92 13.37
N ASP A 79 -12.84 4.80 13.44
CA ASP A 79 -12.28 3.48 13.63
C ASP A 79 -11.98 2.75 12.29
N GLY A 80 -12.38 3.33 11.15
CA GLY A 80 -12.09 2.80 9.81
C GLY A 80 -12.95 1.60 9.39
N PHE A 81 -14.12 1.43 10.00
CA PHE A 81 -15.06 0.34 9.68
C PHE A 81 -16.03 0.72 8.56
N ASP A 82 -16.74 -0.30 8.07
CA ASP A 82 -17.84 -0.11 7.13
C ASP A 82 -18.99 0.70 7.76
N LEU A 83 -19.30 1.82 7.12
CA LEU A 83 -20.21 2.83 7.64
C LEU A 83 -21.63 2.66 7.13
N TRP A 84 -21.79 2.20 5.88
CA TRP A 84 -23.03 2.43 5.15
C TRP A 84 -23.92 1.18 5.01
N THR A 85 -23.35 -0.02 5.14
CA THR A 85 -24.12 -1.28 5.04
C THR A 85 -25.19 -1.44 6.11
N VAL A 86 -25.00 -0.86 7.29
CA VAL A 86 -26.04 -0.85 8.35
C VAL A 86 -27.34 -0.23 7.84
N PHE A 87 -27.24 0.78 6.97
CA PHE A 87 -28.41 1.48 6.45
C PHE A 87 -29.19 0.65 5.41
N GLU A 88 -28.58 -0.38 4.82
CA GLU A 88 -29.23 -1.30 3.86
C GLU A 88 -30.32 -2.17 4.51
N LYS A 89 -30.32 -2.30 5.84
CA LYS A 89 -31.39 -2.98 6.58
C LYS A 89 -32.73 -2.21 6.55
N SER A 90 -32.69 -0.88 6.39
CA SER A 90 -33.89 -0.02 6.35
C SER A 90 -33.66 1.21 5.45
N PRO A 91 -33.45 0.99 4.13
CA PRO A 91 -33.01 2.03 3.20
C PRO A 91 -34.05 3.16 3.01
N GLU A 92 -35.33 2.87 3.21
CA GLU A 92 -36.45 3.83 3.09
C GLU A 92 -36.44 4.94 4.15
N ASN A 93 -35.65 4.78 5.21
CA ASN A 93 -35.46 5.79 6.25
C ASN A 93 -34.28 6.72 5.96
N PHE A 94 -33.34 6.31 5.11
CA PHE A 94 -32.08 7.02 4.89
C PHE A 94 -32.28 8.42 4.30
N GLY A 95 -33.11 8.57 3.26
CA GLY A 95 -33.36 9.87 2.65
C GLY A 95 -34.01 10.87 3.62
N HIS A 96 -34.93 10.39 4.48
CA HIS A 96 -35.52 11.25 5.53
C HIS A 96 -34.49 11.66 6.59
N PHE A 97 -33.65 10.71 7.03
CA PHE A 97 -32.55 10.98 7.94
C PHE A 97 -31.58 12.03 7.37
N TYR A 98 -31.11 11.84 6.13
CA TYR A 98 -30.16 12.73 5.49
C TYR A 98 -30.72 14.15 5.34
N LYS A 99 -31.96 14.29 4.84
CA LYS A 99 -32.66 15.58 4.75
C LYS A 99 -32.85 16.26 6.12
N THR A 100 -33.11 15.47 7.17
CA THR A 100 -33.19 15.99 8.55
C THR A 100 -31.86 16.56 8.99
N VAL A 101 -30.73 15.89 8.69
CA VAL A 101 -29.39 16.41 8.98
C VAL A 101 -29.13 17.74 8.25
N LEU A 102 -29.49 17.85 6.96
CA LEU A 102 -29.37 19.10 6.20
C LEU A 102 -30.12 20.26 6.88
N ASN A 103 -31.36 20.01 7.32
CA ASN A 103 -32.18 20.99 8.02
C ASN A 103 -31.58 21.40 9.38
N LEU A 104 -30.98 20.46 10.12
CA LEU A 104 -30.32 20.74 11.40
C LEU A 104 -29.03 21.57 11.24
N VAL A 105 -28.38 21.50 10.08
CA VAL A 105 -27.16 22.26 9.75
C VAL A 105 -27.49 23.65 9.20
N ALA A 106 -28.40 23.76 8.22
CA ALA A 106 -28.62 24.98 7.44
C ALA A 106 -30.10 25.39 7.25
N GLY A 107 -31.06 24.68 7.85
CA GLY A 107 -32.49 25.01 7.73
C GLY A 107 -32.91 26.25 8.53
N ASP A 108 -34.21 26.57 8.49
CA ASP A 108 -34.79 27.76 9.16
C ASP A 108 -34.56 27.80 10.68
N LYS A 109 -34.47 26.61 11.29
CA LYS A 109 -34.20 26.41 12.73
C LYS A 109 -33.04 25.43 12.89
N PRO A 110 -31.78 25.86 12.65
CA PRO A 110 -30.63 24.99 12.85
C PRO A 110 -30.52 24.62 14.33
N THR A 111 -29.81 23.53 14.63
CA THR A 111 -29.60 23.16 16.03
C THR A 111 -28.88 24.29 16.78
N ARG A 112 -29.38 24.62 17.98
CA ARG A 112 -28.78 25.65 18.83
C ARG A 112 -27.47 25.19 19.48
N ILE A 113 -27.21 23.88 19.47
CA ILE A 113 -26.02 23.29 20.07
C ILE A 113 -24.90 23.31 19.03
N GLN A 114 -24.04 24.33 19.09
CA GLN A 114 -23.00 24.57 18.08
C GLN A 114 -22.09 23.35 17.88
N LYS A 115 -21.64 22.72 18.96
CA LYS A 115 -20.83 21.49 18.91
C LYS A 115 -21.51 20.36 18.12
N VAL A 116 -22.82 20.19 18.26
CA VAL A 116 -23.59 19.20 17.49
C VAL A 116 -23.67 19.63 16.02
N ARG A 117 -23.92 20.92 15.75
CA ARG A 117 -23.96 21.47 14.39
C ARG A 117 -22.66 21.22 13.63
N THR A 118 -21.51 21.43 14.29
CA THR A 118 -20.18 21.14 13.74
C THR A 118 -20.01 19.66 13.41
N LYS A 119 -20.39 18.76 14.32
CA LYS A 119 -20.35 17.32 14.06
C LYS A 119 -21.29 16.92 12.92
N LEU A 120 -22.50 17.47 12.84
CA LEU A 120 -23.41 17.19 11.71
C LEU A 120 -22.84 17.65 10.37
N LEU A 121 -22.16 18.80 10.31
CA LEU A 121 -21.46 19.23 9.11
C LEU A 121 -20.31 18.28 8.76
N ARG A 122 -19.56 17.80 9.77
CA ARG A 122 -18.53 16.77 9.58
C ARG A 122 -19.12 15.46 9.03
N PHE A 123 -20.31 15.06 9.47
CA PHE A 123 -21.02 13.91 8.88
C PHE A 123 -21.29 14.11 7.38
N LEU A 124 -21.72 15.31 6.98
CA LEU A 124 -21.91 15.63 5.55
C LEU A 124 -20.56 15.54 4.80
N THR A 125 -19.48 16.07 5.36
CA THR A 125 -18.13 15.94 4.78
C THR A 125 -17.73 14.48 4.59
N VAL A 126 -17.96 13.61 5.57
CA VAL A 126 -17.71 12.17 5.46
C VAL A 126 -18.60 11.54 4.37
N SER A 127 -19.86 11.96 4.24
CA SER A 127 -20.74 11.43 3.19
C SER A 127 -20.22 11.69 1.76
N PHE A 128 -19.62 12.86 1.50
CA PHE A 128 -18.99 13.16 0.20
C PHE A 128 -17.69 12.38 -0.06
N GLN A 129 -17.11 11.72 0.96
CA GLN A 129 -15.95 10.85 0.79
C GLN A 129 -16.33 9.42 0.36
N TRP A 130 -17.61 9.05 0.52
CA TRP A 130 -18.13 7.71 0.29
C TRP A 130 -19.25 7.71 -0.75
N LEU A 131 -18.97 8.32 -1.91
CA LEU A 131 -19.87 8.34 -3.05
C LEU A 131 -19.97 6.97 -3.75
N ASP A 132 -19.22 5.93 -3.32
CA ASP A 132 -19.42 4.54 -3.72
C ASP A 132 -20.76 3.97 -3.24
N SER A 133 -21.23 4.36 -2.06
CA SER A 133 -22.55 3.95 -1.56
C SER A 133 -23.67 4.58 -2.39
N GLN A 134 -24.56 3.75 -2.95
CA GLN A 134 -25.71 4.22 -3.73
C GLN A 134 -26.66 5.11 -2.90
N LEU A 135 -26.89 4.75 -1.63
CA LEU A 135 -27.74 5.52 -0.70
C LEU A 135 -27.18 6.93 -0.45
N VAL A 136 -25.87 7.03 -0.23
CA VAL A 136 -25.21 8.31 -0.02
C VAL A 136 -25.17 9.12 -1.31
N ARG A 137 -24.80 8.49 -2.43
CA ARG A 137 -24.68 9.14 -3.74
C ARG A 137 -26.00 9.79 -4.18
N SER A 138 -27.14 9.14 -3.93
CA SER A 138 -28.45 9.70 -4.32
C SER A 138 -28.79 10.99 -3.57
N GLU A 139 -28.43 11.10 -2.29
CA GLU A 139 -28.74 12.27 -1.47
C GLU A 139 -27.66 13.36 -1.59
N ALA A 140 -26.38 12.99 -1.52
CA ALA A 140 -25.25 13.93 -1.64
C ALA A 140 -25.15 14.53 -3.05
N GLY A 141 -25.39 13.72 -4.09
CA GLY A 141 -25.35 14.16 -5.49
C GLY A 141 -26.39 15.23 -5.82
N ALA A 142 -27.54 15.22 -5.13
CA ALA A 142 -28.58 16.23 -5.31
C ALA A 142 -28.09 17.65 -4.92
N LEU A 143 -27.21 17.74 -3.91
CA LEU A 143 -26.66 18.99 -3.38
C LEU A 143 -25.66 19.69 -4.31
N VAL A 144 -25.10 18.96 -5.29
CA VAL A 144 -24.05 19.42 -6.20
C VAL A 144 -24.43 19.22 -7.67
N SER A 145 -25.72 19.04 -7.93
CA SER A 145 -26.28 18.85 -9.26
C SER A 145 -26.32 20.13 -10.09
N VAL A 146 -26.68 20.02 -11.37
CA VAL A 146 -26.89 21.18 -12.26
C VAL A 146 -27.91 22.18 -11.70
N TYR A 147 -28.88 21.74 -10.89
CA TYR A 147 -29.90 22.59 -10.28
C TYR A 147 -29.32 23.61 -9.28
N THR A 148 -28.12 23.37 -8.74
CA THR A 148 -27.45 24.35 -7.86
C THR A 148 -27.23 25.72 -8.53
N TRP A 149 -27.12 25.76 -9.86
CA TRP A 149 -27.02 27.01 -10.63
C TRP A 149 -28.31 27.85 -10.64
N MET A 150 -29.44 27.32 -10.16
CA MET A 150 -30.64 28.13 -9.89
C MET A 150 -30.37 29.20 -8.83
N HIS A 151 -29.44 28.93 -7.91
CA HIS A 151 -29.12 29.76 -6.75
C HIS A 151 -27.82 30.56 -6.91
N MET A 152 -27.37 30.74 -8.15
CA MET A 152 -26.24 31.58 -8.54
C MET A 152 -26.73 32.89 -9.17
N ASP A 153 -25.90 33.94 -9.13
CA ASP A 153 -26.21 35.21 -9.79
C ASP A 153 -26.51 35.00 -11.29
N GLU A 154 -27.61 35.61 -11.76
CA GLU A 154 -28.12 35.43 -13.11
C GLU A 154 -27.12 35.86 -14.18
N LYS A 155 -26.43 36.99 -13.99
CA LYS A 155 -25.44 37.50 -14.95
C LYS A 155 -24.23 36.58 -15.03
N VAL A 156 -23.75 36.10 -13.88
CA VAL A 156 -22.64 35.13 -13.82
C VAL A 156 -23.02 33.83 -14.53
N ARG A 157 -24.23 33.32 -14.30
CA ARG A 157 -24.76 32.12 -14.97
C ARG A 157 -24.84 32.31 -16.48
N GLU A 158 -25.41 33.41 -16.95
CA GLU A 158 -25.50 33.69 -18.38
C GLU A 158 -24.12 33.76 -19.06
N ASN A 159 -23.14 34.38 -18.41
CA ASN A 159 -21.78 34.47 -18.92
C ASN A 159 -21.14 33.08 -19.10
N LEU A 160 -21.32 32.19 -18.11
CA LEU A 160 -20.86 30.80 -18.20
C LEU A 160 -21.55 30.03 -19.34
N LEU A 161 -22.87 30.20 -19.49
CA LEU A 161 -23.66 29.53 -20.53
C LEU A 161 -23.35 30.05 -21.95
N LYS A 162 -23.07 31.36 -22.10
CA LYS A 162 -22.62 31.96 -23.37
C LYS A 162 -21.25 31.44 -23.78
N GLY A 163 -20.37 31.19 -22.82
CA GLY A 163 -19.03 30.64 -23.04
C GLY A 163 -19.01 29.20 -23.55
N ASN A 164 -20.06 28.40 -23.28
CA ASN A 164 -20.10 26.99 -23.68
C ASN A 164 -21.50 26.53 -24.13
N LYS A 165 -21.66 26.33 -25.46
CA LYS A 165 -22.92 25.91 -26.09
C LYS A 165 -23.45 24.57 -25.55
N ARG A 166 -22.57 23.62 -25.18
CA ARG A 166 -22.98 22.31 -24.63
C ARG A 166 -23.62 22.49 -23.25
N LEU A 167 -23.02 23.33 -22.40
CA LEU A 167 -23.59 23.67 -21.08
C LEU A 167 -24.93 24.39 -21.22
N GLY A 168 -25.05 25.30 -22.19
CA GLY A 168 -26.33 25.92 -22.55
C GLY A 168 -27.43 24.91 -22.87
N LYS A 169 -27.11 23.84 -23.62
CA LYS A 169 -28.07 22.77 -23.94
C LYS A 169 -28.43 21.94 -22.71
N LEU A 170 -27.43 21.58 -21.89
CA LEU A 170 -27.62 20.81 -20.65
C LEU A 170 -28.53 21.55 -19.67
N TRP A 171 -28.25 22.83 -19.42
CA TRP A 171 -29.05 23.69 -18.53
C TRP A 171 -30.51 23.79 -18.98
N ARG A 172 -30.76 24.06 -20.28
CA ARG A 172 -32.12 24.10 -20.81
C ARG A 172 -32.84 22.76 -20.69
N GLY A 173 -32.14 21.64 -20.86
CA GLY A 173 -32.69 20.31 -20.64
C GLY A 173 -33.10 20.08 -19.19
N ALA A 174 -32.23 20.45 -18.24
CA ALA A 174 -32.51 20.35 -16.81
C ALA A 174 -33.70 21.21 -16.39
N MET A 175 -33.79 22.46 -16.85
CA MET A 175 -34.93 23.34 -16.53
C MET A 175 -36.25 22.79 -17.10
N LYS A 176 -36.24 22.24 -18.33
CA LYS A 176 -37.43 21.57 -18.89
C LYS A 176 -37.87 20.35 -18.07
N ALA A 177 -36.92 19.59 -17.51
CA ALA A 177 -37.22 18.45 -16.65
C ALA A 177 -37.77 18.89 -15.30
N TYR A 178 -37.18 19.93 -14.71
CA TYR A 178 -37.65 20.57 -13.48
C TYR A 178 -39.09 21.08 -13.64
N ASP A 179 -39.38 21.84 -14.70
CA ASP A 179 -40.71 22.41 -14.94
C ASP A 179 -41.82 21.35 -15.05
N LYS A 180 -41.48 20.16 -15.54
CA LYS A 180 -42.39 19.02 -15.73
C LYS A 180 -42.47 18.06 -14.53
N GLY A 181 -41.57 18.17 -13.55
CA GLY A 181 -41.45 17.19 -12.46
C GLY A 181 -42.34 17.50 -11.25
N ASP A 182 -42.79 16.45 -10.55
CA ASP A 182 -43.63 16.55 -9.35
C ASP A 182 -42.86 16.81 -8.05
N LYS A 183 -41.51 16.74 -8.08
CA LYS A 183 -40.62 16.87 -6.90
C LYS A 183 -39.90 18.22 -6.81
N LYS A 184 -40.54 19.31 -7.23
CA LYS A 184 -39.91 20.65 -7.28
C LYS A 184 -39.42 21.13 -5.91
N GLU A 185 -40.25 21.00 -4.88
CA GLU A 185 -39.90 21.46 -3.52
C GLU A 185 -38.67 20.75 -2.94
N ASP A 186 -38.54 19.44 -3.19
CA ASP A 186 -37.37 18.66 -2.79
C ASP A 186 -36.11 19.11 -3.54
N ILE A 187 -36.20 19.32 -4.86
CA ILE A 187 -35.09 19.81 -5.69
C ILE A 187 -34.66 21.20 -5.24
N ASP A 188 -35.60 22.11 -4.97
CA ASP A 188 -35.30 23.48 -4.54
C ASP A 188 -34.54 23.49 -3.22
N LYS A 189 -35.02 22.75 -2.21
CA LYS A 189 -34.38 22.68 -0.89
C LYS A 189 -32.98 22.06 -0.95
N GLN A 190 -32.78 20.99 -1.72
CA GLN A 190 -31.48 20.33 -1.83
C GLN A 190 -30.50 21.17 -2.65
N SER A 191 -30.94 21.72 -3.78
CA SER A 191 -30.09 22.54 -4.66
C SER A 191 -29.71 23.89 -4.05
N SER A 192 -30.53 24.45 -3.15
CA SER A 192 -30.22 25.70 -2.46
C SER A 192 -29.23 25.52 -1.31
N PHE A 193 -29.13 24.32 -0.73
CA PHE A 193 -28.39 24.04 0.50
C PHE A 193 -26.96 24.63 0.50
N LEU A 194 -26.18 24.39 -0.56
CA LEU A 194 -24.81 24.89 -0.65
C LEU A 194 -24.77 26.42 -0.62
N SER A 195 -25.59 27.08 -1.45
CA SER A 195 -25.68 28.54 -1.53
C SER A 195 -26.16 29.14 -0.21
N THR A 196 -27.21 28.57 0.39
CA THR A 196 -27.76 28.97 1.69
C THR A 196 -26.74 28.85 2.81
N LEU A 197 -26.04 27.71 2.91
CA LEU A 197 -25.01 27.51 3.92
C LEU A 197 -23.87 28.51 3.72
N THR A 198 -23.40 28.73 2.49
CA THR A 198 -22.40 29.75 2.20
C THR A 198 -22.85 31.14 2.65
N ASP A 199 -24.09 31.54 2.35
CA ASP A 199 -24.61 32.84 2.77
C ASP A 199 -24.66 32.98 4.30
N ILE A 200 -25.06 31.92 5.01
CA ILE A 200 -25.03 31.88 6.49
C ILE A 200 -23.60 32.08 7.02
N MET A 201 -22.61 31.44 6.39
CA MET A 201 -21.19 31.55 6.78
C MET A 201 -20.62 32.94 6.52
N LEU A 202 -21.10 33.63 5.49
CA LEU A 202 -20.61 34.96 5.09
C LEU A 202 -21.29 36.12 5.82
N GLN A 203 -22.52 35.93 6.32
CA GLN A 203 -23.32 36.98 6.96
C GLN A 203 -23.10 37.10 8.48
N LYS A 204 -22.76 35.99 9.15
CA LYS A 204 -22.62 35.91 10.60
C LYS A 204 -21.21 35.47 10.98
N GLU A 205 -20.74 35.90 12.15
CA GLU A 205 -19.56 35.31 12.75
C GLU A 205 -19.90 33.95 13.36
N HIS A 206 -19.03 32.96 13.12
CA HIS A 206 -19.11 31.63 13.70
C HIS A 206 -17.81 31.33 14.46
N ASP A 207 -17.83 30.30 15.29
CA ASP A 207 -16.64 29.77 15.94
C ASP A 207 -15.66 29.19 14.90
N THR A 208 -14.37 29.25 15.22
CA THR A 208 -13.29 28.80 14.31
C THR A 208 -13.45 27.34 13.92
N GLU A 209 -13.87 26.46 14.85
CA GLU A 209 -14.02 25.02 14.59
C GLU A 209 -15.12 24.75 13.54
N PHE A 210 -16.26 25.44 13.63
CA PHE A 210 -17.31 25.34 12.62
C PHE A 210 -16.87 25.89 11.25
N VAL A 211 -16.14 27.01 11.23
CA VAL A 211 -15.61 27.58 9.97
C VAL A 211 -14.60 26.63 9.33
N ASP A 212 -13.68 26.06 10.10
CA ASP A 212 -12.68 25.11 9.60
C ASP A 212 -13.35 23.83 9.08
N THR A 213 -14.39 23.34 9.77
CA THR A 213 -15.19 22.20 9.30
C THR A 213 -15.93 22.52 7.99
N TYR A 214 -16.45 23.75 7.86
CA TYR A 214 -17.06 24.22 6.62
C TYR A 214 -16.06 24.34 5.46
N LEU A 215 -14.84 24.82 5.72
CA LEU A 215 -13.78 24.82 4.71
C LEU A 215 -13.47 23.40 4.25
N CYS A 216 -13.37 22.44 5.18
CA CYS A 216 -13.15 21.03 4.85
C CYS A 216 -14.31 20.43 4.03
N PHE A 217 -15.56 20.80 4.35
CA PHE A 217 -16.72 20.42 3.56
C PHE A 217 -16.60 20.92 2.11
N LEU A 218 -16.25 22.20 1.92
CA LEU A 218 -16.03 22.74 0.58
C LEU A 218 -14.87 22.06 -0.15
N ILE A 219 -13.73 21.84 0.53
CA ILE A 219 -12.58 21.12 -0.03
C ILE A 219 -12.99 19.73 -0.49
N SER A 220 -13.78 19.00 0.29
CA SER A 220 -14.26 17.66 -0.08
C SER A 220 -15.12 17.67 -1.35
N ILE A 221 -15.91 18.72 -1.56
CA ILE A 221 -16.73 18.91 -2.76
C ILE A 221 -15.87 19.27 -3.97
N VAL A 222 -14.92 20.19 -3.84
CA VAL A 222 -14.14 20.69 -5.00
C VAL A 222 -12.95 19.83 -5.37
N SER A 223 -12.51 18.92 -4.49
CA SER A 223 -11.38 18.01 -4.74
C SER A 223 -11.74 16.71 -5.46
N GLN A 224 -13.00 16.54 -5.88
CA GLN A 224 -13.49 15.41 -6.66
C GLN A 224 -14.31 15.90 -7.86
N ILE A 225 -14.12 15.33 -9.04
CA ILE A 225 -14.75 15.83 -10.29
C ILE A 225 -16.30 15.84 -10.23
N PRO A 226 -16.99 14.76 -9.82
CA PRO A 226 -18.45 14.70 -9.89
C PRO A 226 -19.14 15.76 -9.04
N SER A 227 -18.60 16.06 -7.85
CA SER A 227 -19.12 17.10 -6.96
C SER A 227 -18.65 18.50 -7.34
N ARG A 228 -17.46 18.62 -7.93
CA ARG A 228 -16.87 19.89 -8.36
C ARG A 228 -17.62 20.54 -9.52
N ARG A 229 -18.04 19.75 -10.52
CA ARG A 229 -18.51 20.20 -11.85
C ARG A 229 -19.46 21.40 -11.82
N PHE A 230 -20.43 21.43 -10.92
CA PHE A 230 -21.37 22.55 -10.77
C PHE A 230 -21.12 23.38 -9.51
N ALA A 231 -20.68 22.74 -8.42
CA ALA A 231 -20.46 23.42 -7.14
C ALA A 231 -19.31 24.43 -7.18
N ASN A 232 -18.25 24.18 -7.96
CA ASN A 232 -17.11 25.08 -8.05
C ASN A 232 -17.50 26.47 -8.57
N SER A 233 -18.38 26.54 -9.58
CA SER A 233 -18.90 27.82 -10.09
C SER A 233 -19.69 28.59 -9.03
N VAL A 234 -20.49 27.89 -8.21
CA VAL A 234 -21.23 28.50 -7.10
C VAL A 234 -20.26 29.05 -6.05
N ILE A 235 -19.25 28.27 -5.65
CA ILE A 235 -18.25 28.67 -4.65
C ILE A 235 -17.44 29.89 -5.14
N LYS A 236 -16.99 29.88 -6.41
CA LYS A 236 -16.30 31.02 -7.05
C LYS A 236 -17.19 32.27 -7.04
N SER A 237 -18.45 32.14 -7.44
CA SER A 237 -19.37 33.27 -7.54
C SER A 237 -19.59 33.99 -6.20
N LYS A 238 -19.54 33.25 -5.08
CA LYS A 238 -19.76 33.75 -3.71
C LYS A 238 -18.48 34.27 -3.03
N ASN A 239 -17.31 34.12 -3.65
CA ASN A 239 -16.03 34.67 -3.19
C ASN A 239 -15.63 34.27 -1.76
N VAL A 240 -15.88 33.02 -1.40
CA VAL A 240 -15.69 32.46 -0.05
C VAL A 240 -14.29 32.76 0.51
N CYS A 241 -13.24 32.57 -0.30
CA CYS A 241 -11.86 32.74 0.13
C CYS A 241 -11.51 34.18 0.57
N SER A 242 -12.19 35.19 0.00
CA SER A 242 -11.91 36.60 0.30
C SER A 242 -12.69 37.14 1.51
N LEU A 243 -13.76 36.44 1.90
CA LEU A 243 -14.76 36.97 2.84
C LEU A 243 -14.73 36.31 4.22
N LEU A 244 -14.08 35.16 4.37
CA LEU A 244 -13.90 34.50 5.66
C LEU A 244 -12.72 35.11 6.42
N LYS A 245 -12.98 35.60 7.65
CA LYS A 245 -12.01 36.34 8.48
C LYS A 245 -11.48 35.56 9.69
N LYS A 246 -12.14 34.47 10.10
CA LYS A 246 -11.81 33.63 11.26
C LYS A 246 -11.71 32.17 10.83
N CYS A 247 -10.56 31.78 10.28
CA CYS A 247 -10.32 30.41 9.85
C CYS A 247 -8.83 30.06 9.91
N ASN A 248 -8.53 28.78 9.85
CA ASN A 248 -7.19 28.29 9.63
C ASN A 248 -6.67 28.75 8.26
N ALA A 249 -5.53 29.45 8.25
CA ALA A 249 -4.95 30.02 7.03
C ALA A 249 -4.54 28.93 6.03
N ASP A 250 -4.10 27.77 6.50
CA ASP A 250 -3.67 26.69 5.61
C ASP A 250 -4.88 26.01 4.95
N LEU A 251 -5.99 25.81 5.67
CA LEU A 251 -7.25 25.34 5.07
C LEU A 251 -7.76 26.31 3.99
N LEU A 252 -7.65 27.61 4.24
CA LEU A 252 -8.06 28.62 3.28
C LEU A 252 -7.20 28.58 2.00
N LYS A 253 -5.88 28.41 2.15
CA LYS A 253 -4.96 28.20 1.02
C LYS A 253 -5.30 26.91 0.26
N THR A 254 -5.56 25.81 0.96
CA THR A 254 -5.95 24.53 0.33
C THR A 254 -7.27 24.66 -0.43
N LEU A 255 -8.28 25.34 0.13
CA LEU A 255 -9.52 25.61 -0.59
C LEU A 255 -9.26 26.47 -1.83
N ASP A 256 -8.48 27.55 -1.70
CA ASP A 256 -8.14 28.41 -2.84
C ASP A 256 -7.44 27.65 -3.97
N PHE A 257 -6.46 26.80 -3.60
CA PHE A 257 -5.78 25.90 -4.50
C PHE A 257 -6.77 25.01 -5.26
N TYR A 258 -7.66 24.29 -4.56
CA TYR A 258 -8.62 23.41 -5.23
C TYR A 258 -9.63 24.19 -6.06
N VAL A 259 -10.21 25.28 -5.57
CA VAL A 259 -11.18 26.09 -6.32
C VAL A 259 -10.60 26.53 -7.67
N HIS A 260 -9.32 26.93 -7.68
CA HIS A 260 -8.62 27.41 -8.87
C HIS A 260 -7.67 26.37 -9.49
N PHE A 261 -7.82 25.10 -9.12
CA PHE A 261 -7.03 24.01 -9.68
C PHE A 261 -7.10 24.08 -11.22
N PRO A 262 -5.97 24.01 -11.93
CA PRO A 262 -5.89 24.28 -13.36
C PRO A 262 -6.50 23.14 -14.17
N MET A 263 -7.83 23.11 -14.27
CA MET A 263 -8.59 22.06 -14.92
C MET A 263 -9.88 22.62 -15.51
N ASP A 264 -10.37 22.01 -16.59
CA ASP A 264 -11.74 22.20 -17.04
C ASP A 264 -12.71 21.33 -16.20
N ASP A 265 -13.61 21.98 -15.47
CA ASP A 265 -14.54 21.31 -14.53
C ASP A 265 -15.52 20.33 -15.23
N PHE A 266 -15.61 20.35 -16.57
CA PHE A 266 -16.55 19.53 -17.34
C PHE A 266 -15.86 18.41 -18.11
N SER A 267 -14.75 18.65 -18.81
CA SER A 267 -13.97 17.58 -19.43
C SER A 267 -13.15 16.80 -18.41
N GLY A 268 -12.77 17.41 -17.29
CA GLY A 268 -11.84 16.82 -16.33
C GLY A 268 -10.39 16.83 -16.82
N GLU A 269 -10.09 17.57 -17.89
CA GLU A 269 -8.73 17.69 -18.42
C GLU A 269 -7.96 18.77 -17.65
N GLU A 270 -6.72 18.42 -17.24
CA GLU A 270 -5.79 19.38 -16.64
C GLU A 270 -5.28 20.36 -17.69
N LEU A 271 -5.29 21.65 -17.35
CA LEU A 271 -4.83 22.73 -18.22
C LEU A 271 -3.31 22.86 -18.14
N THR A 272 -2.68 22.96 -19.31
CA THR A 272 -1.24 23.25 -19.39
C THR A 272 -0.92 24.64 -18.81
N PRO A 273 0.31 24.87 -18.30
CA PRO A 273 0.72 26.19 -17.80
C PRO A 273 0.51 27.32 -18.82
N LEU A 274 0.65 27.04 -20.12
CA LEU A 274 0.40 28.01 -21.18
C LEU A 274 -1.09 28.35 -21.31
N GLN A 275 -1.97 27.35 -21.24
CA GLN A 275 -3.43 27.56 -21.27
C GLN A 275 -3.90 28.34 -20.04
N VAL A 276 -3.38 28.02 -18.86
CA VAL A 276 -3.67 28.76 -17.61
C VAL A 276 -3.31 30.23 -17.76
N ARG A 277 -2.08 30.53 -18.21
CA ARG A 277 -1.64 31.91 -18.46
C ARG A 277 -2.52 32.63 -19.49
N LYS A 278 -2.86 31.96 -20.58
CA LYS A 278 -3.73 32.54 -21.62
C LYS A 278 -5.10 32.93 -21.06
N LEU A 279 -5.72 32.07 -20.25
CA LEU A 279 -7.00 32.36 -19.60
C LEU A 279 -6.88 33.52 -18.63
N GLN A 280 -5.85 33.52 -17.76
CA GLN A 280 -5.59 34.62 -16.84
C GLN A 280 -5.45 35.96 -17.57
N THR A 281 -4.64 36.00 -18.62
CA THR A 281 -4.44 37.19 -19.46
C THR A 281 -5.74 37.69 -20.08
N GLN A 282 -6.60 36.79 -20.58
CA GLN A 282 -7.90 37.19 -21.15
C GLN A 282 -8.84 37.85 -20.13
N TYR A 283 -8.82 37.40 -18.87
CA TYR A 283 -9.60 38.04 -17.81
C TYR A 283 -9.03 39.42 -17.44
N LEU A 284 -7.71 39.55 -17.35
CA LEU A 284 -7.05 40.83 -17.07
C LEU A 284 -7.23 41.84 -18.20
N GLU A 285 -7.18 41.38 -19.45
CA GLU A 285 -7.46 42.20 -20.63
C GLU A 285 -8.88 42.77 -20.60
N LYS A 286 -9.90 41.92 -20.34
CA LYS A 286 -11.29 42.38 -20.18
C LYS A 286 -11.41 43.44 -19.08
N PHE A 287 -10.76 43.22 -17.94
CA PHE A 287 -10.73 44.18 -16.84
C PHE A 287 -10.13 45.52 -17.26
N GLN A 288 -8.97 45.52 -17.94
CA GLN A 288 -8.30 46.74 -18.37
C GLN A 288 -9.08 47.49 -19.44
N LEU A 289 -9.66 46.78 -20.41
CA LEU A 289 -10.52 47.39 -21.43
C LEU A 289 -11.74 48.07 -20.80
N TYR A 290 -12.42 47.41 -19.88
CA TYR A 290 -13.54 48.01 -19.17
C TYR A 290 -13.11 49.22 -18.34
N ALA A 291 -11.99 49.12 -17.61
CA ALA A 291 -11.45 50.21 -16.82
C ALA A 291 -11.08 51.43 -17.68
N PHE A 292 -10.53 51.18 -18.87
CA PHE A 292 -10.16 52.21 -19.84
C PHE A 292 -11.38 52.91 -20.44
N GLU A 293 -12.39 52.16 -20.86
CA GLU A 293 -13.59 52.69 -21.52
C GLU A 293 -14.54 53.38 -20.54
N ASN A 294 -14.74 52.81 -19.35
CA ASN A 294 -15.83 53.20 -18.46
C ASN A 294 -15.36 53.96 -17.21
N LEU A 295 -14.09 53.83 -16.80
CA LEU A 295 -13.55 54.42 -15.57
C LEU A 295 -12.17 55.12 -15.77
N PRO A 296 -11.94 55.89 -16.85
CA PRO A 296 -10.62 56.40 -17.21
C PRO A 296 -10.01 57.37 -16.19
N GLU A 297 -10.83 58.14 -15.47
CA GLU A 297 -10.35 59.10 -14.46
C GLU A 297 -10.01 58.44 -13.11
N LYS A 298 -10.62 57.29 -12.81
CA LYS A 298 -10.46 56.59 -11.52
C LYS A 298 -9.43 55.46 -11.57
N LEU A 299 -9.29 54.80 -12.72
CA LEU A 299 -8.46 53.59 -12.91
C LEU A 299 -7.39 53.78 -13.99
N ARG A 300 -6.78 54.97 -14.06
CA ARG A 300 -5.84 55.32 -15.13
C ARG A 300 -4.57 54.46 -15.08
N LEU A 301 -3.98 54.26 -13.91
CA LEU A 301 -2.79 53.42 -13.78
C LEU A 301 -3.15 51.95 -13.98
N ALA A 302 -4.28 51.49 -13.43
CA ALA A 302 -4.75 50.11 -13.58
C ALA A 302 -5.02 49.73 -15.05
N SER A 303 -5.58 50.65 -15.84
CA SER A 303 -5.93 50.39 -17.26
C SER A 303 -4.73 50.35 -18.21
N LEU A 304 -3.61 50.98 -17.84
CA LEU A 304 -2.43 51.13 -18.72
C LEU A 304 -1.21 50.32 -18.27
N CYS A 305 -1.18 49.83 -17.03
CA CYS A 305 -0.03 49.09 -16.53
C CYS A 305 0.09 47.69 -17.16
N ASN A 306 1.28 47.09 -17.10
CA ASN A 306 1.41 45.68 -17.46
C ASN A 306 0.65 44.79 -16.46
N PHE A 307 0.23 43.60 -16.91
CA PHE A 307 -0.57 42.69 -16.08
C PHE A 307 0.07 42.38 -14.71
N ALA A 308 1.39 42.22 -14.65
CA ALA A 308 2.12 41.94 -13.41
C ALA A 308 2.08 43.10 -12.39
N SER A 309 1.86 44.34 -12.85
CA SER A 309 1.82 45.52 -11.98
C SER A 309 0.44 45.80 -11.38
N LEU A 310 -0.60 45.06 -11.77
CA LEU A 310 -1.97 45.23 -11.26
C LEU A 310 -2.13 44.94 -9.76
N THR A 311 -1.14 44.29 -9.12
CA THR A 311 -1.13 44.00 -7.68
C THR A 311 -0.37 45.01 -6.83
N LYS A 312 0.30 45.98 -7.46
CA LYS A 312 1.06 47.00 -6.74
C LYS A 312 0.14 47.86 -5.89
N ASP A 313 0.66 48.36 -4.77
CA ASP A 313 -0.13 49.14 -3.82
C ASP A 313 -0.64 50.46 -4.41
N GLU A 314 0.03 51.00 -5.43
CA GLU A 314 -0.42 52.15 -6.22
C GLU A 314 -1.74 51.88 -6.94
N VAL A 315 -1.90 50.70 -7.54
CA VAL A 315 -3.15 50.27 -8.20
C VAL A 315 -4.24 49.99 -7.16
N LYS A 316 -3.89 49.39 -6.01
CA LYS A 316 -4.86 49.18 -4.92
C LYS A 316 -5.42 50.48 -4.37
N LYS A 317 -4.63 51.57 -4.37
CA LYS A 317 -5.12 52.91 -4.00
C LYS A 317 -6.17 53.42 -4.98
N GLU A 318 -5.96 53.27 -6.30
CA GLU A 318 -6.98 53.62 -7.30
C GLU A 318 -8.28 52.84 -7.10
N LEU A 319 -8.18 51.52 -6.87
CA LEU A 319 -9.33 50.66 -6.62
C LEU A 319 -10.13 51.08 -5.38
N SER A 320 -9.49 51.70 -4.38
CA SER A 320 -10.16 52.17 -3.16
C SER A 320 -11.12 53.34 -3.37
N ASN A 321 -11.00 54.05 -4.50
CA ASN A 321 -11.85 55.19 -4.86
C ASN A 321 -13.15 54.78 -5.59
N LEU A 322 -13.35 53.49 -5.83
CA LEU A 322 -14.52 52.97 -6.54
C LEU A 322 -15.77 52.91 -5.65
N SER A 323 -16.92 53.27 -6.23
CA SER A 323 -18.22 53.07 -5.61
C SER A 323 -18.62 51.59 -5.60
N LYS A 324 -19.56 51.24 -4.72
CA LYS A 324 -20.08 49.85 -4.61
C LYS A 324 -20.64 49.33 -5.95
N ALA A 325 -21.29 50.18 -6.74
CA ALA A 325 -21.85 49.82 -8.05
C ALA A 325 -20.75 49.57 -9.10
N GLU A 326 -19.68 50.37 -9.08
CA GLU A 326 -18.53 50.18 -9.98
C GLU A 326 -17.77 48.89 -9.64
N ILE A 327 -17.56 48.61 -8.35
CA ILE A 327 -16.98 47.34 -7.88
C ILE A 327 -17.84 46.15 -8.32
N GLU A 328 -19.16 46.27 -8.20
CA GLU A 328 -20.10 45.24 -8.64
C GLU A 328 -20.02 44.97 -10.15
N SER A 329 -19.94 46.01 -10.98
CA SER A 329 -19.75 45.85 -12.43
C SER A 329 -18.43 45.16 -12.78
N LEU A 330 -17.33 45.54 -12.13
CA LEU A 330 -16.01 44.93 -12.36
C LEU A 330 -15.96 43.47 -11.89
N LEU A 331 -16.56 43.17 -10.73
CA LEU A 331 -16.64 41.80 -10.24
C LEU A 331 -17.48 40.92 -11.18
N ASN A 332 -18.62 41.42 -11.66
CA ASN A 332 -19.46 40.70 -12.61
C ASN A 332 -18.73 40.40 -13.92
N LEU A 333 -17.89 41.33 -14.39
CA LEU A 333 -17.03 41.14 -15.57
C LEU A 333 -16.00 40.02 -15.35
N LEU A 334 -15.45 39.93 -14.14
CA LEU A 334 -14.55 38.86 -13.70
C LEU A 334 -15.28 37.56 -13.32
N GLY A 335 -16.59 37.47 -13.52
CA GLY A 335 -17.38 36.27 -13.24
C GLY A 335 -17.67 36.04 -11.75
N SER A 336 -17.66 37.09 -10.94
CA SER A 336 -17.84 37.06 -9.49
C SER A 336 -18.98 37.97 -9.06
N SER A 337 -19.76 37.55 -8.05
CA SER A 337 -20.78 38.42 -7.46
C SER A 337 -20.23 39.12 -6.21
N GLY A 338 -20.62 40.37 -5.99
CA GLY A 338 -20.23 41.10 -4.78
C GLY A 338 -20.17 42.61 -4.95
N LYS A 339 -19.98 43.31 -3.83
CA LYS A 339 -19.89 44.78 -3.76
C LYS A 339 -18.73 45.27 -2.88
N LYS A 340 -17.84 44.35 -2.48
CA LYS A 340 -16.76 44.59 -1.51
C LYS A 340 -15.43 44.71 -2.24
N LEU A 341 -14.66 45.76 -1.92
CA LEU A 341 -13.33 46.00 -2.47
C LEU A 341 -12.34 44.86 -2.21
N VAL A 342 -12.42 44.24 -1.03
CA VAL A 342 -11.58 43.09 -0.63
C VAL A 342 -11.71 41.95 -1.64
N THR A 343 -12.92 41.71 -2.14
CA THR A 343 -13.20 40.68 -3.14
C THR A 343 -12.56 41.00 -4.49
N LEU A 344 -12.65 42.26 -4.94
CA LEU A 344 -12.01 42.70 -6.18
C LEU A 344 -10.48 42.60 -6.11
N ASN A 345 -9.89 43.05 -4.99
CA ASN A 345 -8.45 42.94 -4.75
C ASN A 345 -7.98 41.48 -4.75
N TYR A 346 -8.76 40.60 -4.13
CA TYR A 346 -8.46 39.17 -4.08
C TYR A 346 -8.52 38.53 -5.48
N GLN A 347 -9.54 38.84 -6.28
CA GLN A 347 -9.66 38.32 -7.65
C GLN A 347 -8.51 38.79 -8.55
N LEU A 348 -8.14 40.07 -8.47
CA LEU A 348 -6.98 40.59 -9.21
C LEU A 348 -5.67 39.95 -8.76
N ALA A 349 -5.47 39.77 -7.45
CA ALA A 349 -4.32 39.05 -6.91
C ALA A 349 -4.29 37.57 -7.37
N SER A 350 -5.45 36.91 -7.40
CA SER A 350 -5.59 35.53 -7.90
C SER A 350 -5.21 35.41 -9.37
N LEU A 351 -5.71 36.29 -10.23
CA LEU A 351 -5.45 36.26 -11.68
C LEU A 351 -4.02 36.62 -12.05
N THR A 352 -3.33 37.43 -11.24
CA THR A 352 -1.95 37.85 -11.46
C THR A 352 -0.93 36.93 -10.77
N SER A 353 -1.37 36.17 -9.76
CA SER A 353 -0.52 35.17 -9.12
C SER A 353 -0.15 34.07 -10.11
N ASN A 354 1.14 33.73 -10.15
CA ASN A 354 1.65 32.60 -10.93
C ASN A 354 1.32 31.30 -10.18
N ARG A 355 0.06 30.84 -10.30
CA ARG A 355 -0.44 29.60 -9.69
C ARG A 355 0.11 28.41 -10.46
N ASN A 356 1.34 28.04 -10.14
CA ASN A 356 2.02 26.91 -10.73
C ASN A 356 1.95 25.72 -9.77
N LEU A 357 1.45 24.57 -10.24
CA LEU A 357 1.46 23.31 -9.48
C LEU A 357 2.86 22.97 -8.98
N ASN A 358 3.91 23.24 -9.77
CA ASN A 358 5.29 22.98 -9.35
C ASN A 358 5.66 23.77 -8.08
N ALA A 359 5.10 24.96 -7.88
CA ALA A 359 5.38 25.75 -6.68
C ALA A 359 4.81 25.10 -5.41
N GLU A 360 3.69 24.37 -5.53
CA GLU A 360 3.13 23.58 -4.41
C GLU A 360 4.01 22.37 -4.08
N PHE A 361 4.62 21.74 -5.08
CA PHE A 361 5.60 20.67 -4.88
C PHE A 361 6.89 21.19 -4.25
N ASP A 362 7.46 22.26 -4.81
CA ASP A 362 8.72 22.86 -4.34
C ASP A 362 8.61 23.44 -2.91
N ALA A 363 7.39 23.73 -2.44
CA ALA A 363 7.12 24.16 -1.07
C ALA A 363 7.15 23.02 -0.03
N ILE A 364 7.24 21.75 -0.45
CA ILE A 364 7.26 20.59 0.45
C ILE A 364 8.69 20.19 0.79
N ASP A 365 9.09 20.40 2.05
CA ASP A 365 10.41 20.01 2.55
C ASP A 365 10.60 18.48 2.55
N LEU A 366 11.61 17.96 1.85
CA LEU A 366 11.88 16.52 1.82
C LEU A 366 12.68 16.02 3.04
N LEU A 367 13.32 16.93 3.76
CA LEU A 367 14.06 16.66 5.00
C LEU A 367 13.36 17.37 6.18
N PRO A 368 13.26 16.72 7.34
CA PRO A 368 12.62 17.35 8.48
C PRO A 368 13.51 18.43 9.10
N THR A 369 12.84 19.42 9.69
CA THR A 369 13.36 20.43 10.61
C THR A 369 12.63 20.33 11.96
N GLU A 370 13.14 20.97 13.02
CA GLU A 370 12.48 21.02 14.33
C GLU A 370 11.03 21.57 14.23
N LYS A 371 10.79 22.52 13.32
CA LYS A 371 9.45 23.08 13.09
C LYS A 371 8.53 22.07 12.43
N SER A 372 9.03 21.33 11.43
CA SER A 372 8.23 20.31 10.73
C SER A 372 7.88 19.12 11.64
N LEU A 373 8.77 18.74 12.57
CA LEU A 373 8.52 17.67 13.54
C LEU A 373 7.54 18.11 14.63
N ASN A 374 7.61 19.38 15.06
CA ASN A 374 6.69 19.97 16.04
C ASN A 374 5.37 20.46 15.41
N SER A 375 5.20 20.34 14.10
CA SER A 375 3.99 20.81 13.41
C SER A 375 2.78 20.01 13.89
N GLN A 376 1.82 20.70 14.50
CA GLN A 376 0.55 20.09 14.91
C GLN A 376 -0.34 19.91 13.68
N TYR A 377 -0.15 18.80 12.97
CA TYR A 377 -1.10 18.39 11.94
C TYR A 377 -2.44 18.04 12.58
N SER A 378 -3.51 18.45 11.92
CA SER A 378 -4.87 18.09 12.29
C SER A 378 -5.48 17.22 11.20
N GLU A 379 -6.49 16.44 11.57
CA GLU A 379 -7.27 15.64 10.60
C GLU A 379 -7.97 16.49 9.52
N LEU A 380 -8.12 17.80 9.77
CA LEU A 380 -8.73 18.76 8.86
C LEU A 380 -7.73 19.29 7.83
N THR A 381 -6.45 19.45 8.21
CA THR A 381 -5.42 20.09 7.36
C THR A 381 -4.68 19.12 6.44
N LEU A 382 -4.80 17.81 6.68
CA LEU A 382 -4.16 16.81 5.83
C LEU A 382 -5.03 16.46 4.60
N PRO A 383 -4.42 16.25 3.43
CA PRO A 383 -5.14 15.73 2.27
C PRO A 383 -5.63 14.32 2.53
N ARG A 384 -6.69 13.89 1.84
CA ARG A 384 -7.23 12.53 1.94
C ARG A 384 -7.15 11.81 0.62
N LEU A 385 -6.85 10.52 0.69
CA LEU A 385 -7.03 9.62 -0.44
C LEU A 385 -8.51 9.24 -0.54
N THR A 386 -9.10 9.44 -1.71
CA THR A 386 -10.51 9.13 -1.98
C THR A 386 -10.61 8.12 -3.12
N LEU A 387 -11.82 7.85 -3.60
CA LEU A 387 -12.00 6.99 -4.77
C LEU A 387 -11.50 7.66 -6.07
N GLN A 388 -11.49 8.99 -6.09
CA GLN A 388 -11.21 9.80 -7.26
C GLN A 388 -10.17 10.89 -6.96
N TYR A 389 -9.47 11.31 -8.00
CA TYR A 389 -8.49 12.39 -7.94
C TYR A 389 -8.82 13.40 -9.04
N LEU A 390 -8.43 14.67 -8.89
CA LEU A 390 -8.64 15.63 -9.99
C LEU A 390 -7.71 15.29 -11.16
N SER A 391 -6.43 15.05 -10.88
CA SER A 391 -5.46 14.63 -11.88
C SER A 391 -4.34 13.81 -11.24
N MET A 392 -3.41 13.31 -12.06
CA MET A 392 -2.23 12.62 -11.55
C MET A 392 -1.38 13.52 -10.65
N ASN A 393 -1.29 14.82 -10.96
CA ASN A 393 -0.57 15.78 -10.12
C ASN A 393 -1.25 16.00 -8.76
N ASP A 394 -2.59 16.04 -8.71
CA ASP A 394 -3.33 16.07 -7.43
C ASP A 394 -3.05 14.79 -6.61
N PHE A 395 -3.11 13.61 -7.24
CA PHE A 395 -2.79 12.35 -6.58
C PHE A 395 -1.36 12.34 -6.00
N ILE A 396 -0.35 12.74 -6.80
CA ILE A 396 1.05 12.75 -6.35
C ILE A 396 1.24 13.76 -5.22
N LEU A 397 0.64 14.95 -5.30
CA LEU A 397 0.76 15.97 -4.26
C LEU A 397 0.18 15.48 -2.92
N LYS A 398 -1.03 14.91 -2.96
CA LYS A 398 -1.67 14.28 -1.78
C LYS A 398 -0.80 13.17 -1.20
N SER A 399 -0.30 12.28 -2.06
CA SER A 399 0.53 11.14 -1.66
C SER A 399 1.87 11.57 -1.07
N LEU A 400 2.53 12.56 -1.68
CA LEU A 400 3.80 13.11 -1.18
C LEU A 400 3.62 13.69 0.21
N ARG A 401 2.56 14.49 0.41
CA ARG A 401 2.28 15.12 1.70
C ARG A 401 1.98 14.09 2.79
N LEU A 402 1.19 13.06 2.50
CA LEU A 402 0.90 11.99 3.46
C LEU A 402 2.14 11.14 3.78
N GLN A 403 2.91 10.76 2.76
CA GLN A 403 4.14 10.00 2.94
C GLN A 403 5.19 10.79 3.74
N GLN A 404 5.32 12.09 3.49
CA GLN A 404 6.20 12.99 4.26
C GLN A 404 5.80 12.99 5.74
N VAL A 405 4.53 13.20 6.05
CA VAL A 405 4.04 13.27 7.44
C VAL A 405 4.20 11.93 8.17
N GLU A 406 3.97 10.81 7.51
CA GLU A 406 4.22 9.47 8.06
C GLU A 406 5.71 9.27 8.39
N ILE A 407 6.60 9.59 7.45
CA ILE A 407 8.05 9.45 7.67
C ILE A 407 8.54 10.39 8.79
N PHE A 408 8.06 11.64 8.81
CA PHE A 408 8.48 12.62 9.81
C PHE A 408 7.99 12.22 11.21
N HIS A 409 6.82 11.60 11.32
CA HIS A 409 6.35 11.02 12.58
C HIS A 409 7.29 9.93 13.11
N GLN A 410 7.74 9.02 12.23
CA GLN A 410 8.71 7.99 12.59
C GLN A 410 10.06 8.59 13.00
N ILE A 411 10.55 9.60 12.27
CA ILE A 411 11.79 10.31 12.61
C ILE A 411 11.66 11.02 13.96
N ASN A 412 10.51 11.65 14.24
CA ASN A 412 10.29 12.31 15.53
C ASN A 412 10.39 11.31 16.69
N SER A 413 9.77 10.13 16.56
CA SER A 413 9.90 9.05 17.55
C SER A 413 11.36 8.60 17.73
N ASP A 414 12.13 8.46 16.65
CA ASP A 414 13.56 8.14 16.74
C ASP A 414 14.35 9.23 17.48
N VAL A 415 14.08 10.50 17.19
CA VAL A 415 14.74 11.65 17.82
C VAL A 415 14.39 11.75 19.30
N GLU A 416 13.12 11.64 19.68
CA GLU A 416 12.68 11.64 21.08
C GLU A 416 13.37 10.51 21.87
N ASN A 417 13.45 9.31 21.29
CA ASN A 417 14.15 8.18 21.89
C ASN A 417 15.65 8.46 22.10
N VAL A 418 16.31 9.13 21.16
CA VAL A 418 17.72 9.53 21.28
C VAL A 418 17.89 10.61 22.35
N VAL A 419 17.07 11.66 22.33
CA VAL A 419 17.13 12.78 23.30
C VAL A 419 16.94 12.26 24.73
N ASN A 420 15.95 11.39 24.95
CA ASN A 420 15.68 10.79 26.25
C ASN A 420 16.84 9.92 26.79
N ARG A 421 17.62 9.31 25.89
CA ARG A 421 18.79 8.49 26.25
C ARG A 421 20.04 9.31 26.54
N LEU A 422 20.26 10.40 25.80
CA LEU A 422 21.45 11.26 25.93
C LEU A 422 21.43 12.12 27.21
N LYS A 423 20.26 12.34 27.84
CA LYS A 423 20.12 13.00 29.16
C LYS A 423 20.99 14.27 29.30
N THR A 424 20.63 15.31 28.58
CA THR A 424 21.32 16.61 28.64
C THR A 424 21.02 17.33 29.96
N ARG A 425 22.04 17.93 30.56
CA ARG A 425 21.92 18.78 31.76
C ARG A 425 22.62 20.12 31.54
N LYS A 426 22.03 21.20 32.04
CA LYS A 426 22.71 22.50 32.12
C LYS A 426 23.66 22.50 33.32
N ARG A 427 24.93 22.82 33.09
CA ARG A 427 25.92 23.03 34.16
C ARG A 427 26.02 24.52 34.45
N ASN A 428 26.11 24.89 35.73
CA ASN A 428 25.98 26.29 36.16
C ASN A 428 27.04 27.25 35.55
N ASP A 429 28.21 26.77 35.12
CA ASP A 429 29.31 27.62 34.63
C ASP A 429 30.03 27.14 33.35
N ALA A 430 29.54 26.12 32.63
CA ALA A 430 30.30 25.51 31.50
C ALA A 430 29.46 25.04 30.29
N GLY A 431 28.21 25.46 30.17
CA GLY A 431 27.32 25.03 29.07
C GLY A 431 26.61 23.71 29.33
N GLU A 432 26.19 23.05 28.26
CA GLU A 432 25.32 21.87 28.28
C GLU A 432 26.16 20.57 28.28
N GLU A 433 25.89 19.69 29.23
CA GLU A 433 26.59 18.42 29.42
C GLU A 433 25.68 17.25 29.03
N ILE A 434 26.12 16.48 28.02
CA ILE A 434 25.51 15.21 27.64
C ILE A 434 26.04 14.14 28.58
N THR A 435 25.18 13.57 29.43
CA THR A 435 25.59 12.59 30.46
C THR A 435 25.21 11.15 30.12
N GLY A 436 24.27 10.97 29.19
CA GLY A 436 23.79 9.68 28.73
C GLY A 436 24.48 9.22 27.44
N PHE A 437 24.09 8.02 27.00
CA PHE A 437 24.67 7.37 25.83
C PHE A 437 23.56 6.83 24.92
N SER A 438 23.77 6.90 23.61
CA SER A 438 22.92 6.29 22.60
C SER A 438 23.77 5.69 21.50
N LYS A 439 23.51 4.43 21.13
CA LYS A 439 24.20 3.81 19.99
C LYS A 439 23.96 4.53 18.65
N TYR A 440 22.87 5.30 18.55
CA TYR A 440 22.43 6.00 17.34
C TYR A 440 22.91 7.46 17.27
N ALA A 441 23.54 7.99 18.32
CA ALA A 441 23.96 9.38 18.34
C ALA A 441 25.28 9.57 19.09
N THR A 442 26.13 10.44 18.57
CA THR A 442 27.41 10.78 19.18
C THR A 442 27.61 12.29 19.25
N LYS A 443 28.46 12.73 20.17
CA LYS A 443 28.79 14.14 20.38
C LYS A 443 29.72 14.63 19.27
N ILE A 444 29.42 15.82 18.74
CA ILE A 444 30.28 16.52 17.79
C ILE A 444 31.45 17.15 18.55
N LEU A 445 32.67 16.89 18.08
CA LEU A 445 33.91 17.46 18.64
C LEU A 445 34.33 18.73 17.90
N ASN A 446 34.25 18.72 16.57
CA ASN A 446 34.64 19.84 15.72
C ASN A 446 33.83 19.84 14.42
N GLU A 447 33.69 21.01 13.81
CA GLU A 447 32.93 21.23 12.59
C GLU A 447 33.63 22.27 11.70
N ALA A 448 33.66 22.04 10.39
CA ALA A 448 34.26 22.95 9.42
C ALA A 448 33.51 22.93 8.08
N VAL A 449 33.31 24.10 7.46
CA VAL A 449 32.80 24.16 6.07
C VAL A 449 33.95 23.91 5.11
N LEU A 450 33.77 22.94 4.22
CA LEU A 450 34.73 22.60 3.19
C LEU A 450 34.44 23.33 1.88
N HIS A 451 33.17 23.41 1.47
CA HIS A 451 32.79 24.01 0.19
C HIS A 451 31.33 24.47 0.16
N VAL A 452 31.08 25.65 -0.42
CA VAL A 452 29.73 26.16 -0.72
C VAL A 452 29.66 26.49 -2.20
N ALA A 453 28.83 25.76 -2.94
CA ALA A 453 28.69 25.97 -4.38
C ALA A 453 27.78 27.16 -4.70
N PRO A 454 27.99 27.88 -5.82
CA PRO A 454 27.08 28.92 -6.25
C PRO A 454 25.66 28.36 -6.50
N PRO A 455 24.60 29.18 -6.33
CA PRO A 455 23.21 28.80 -6.65
C PRO A 455 23.02 28.36 -8.10
N PHE A 456 22.11 27.41 -8.33
CA PHE A 456 21.66 27.08 -9.68
C PHE A 456 20.82 28.22 -10.28
N VAL A 457 20.72 28.28 -11.61
CA VAL A 457 19.97 29.33 -12.31
C VAL A 457 18.49 29.29 -11.91
N GLY A 458 18.00 30.38 -11.33
CA GLY A 458 16.62 30.52 -10.86
C GLY A 458 16.40 30.14 -9.39
N GLU A 459 17.43 29.63 -8.70
CA GLU A 459 17.38 29.30 -7.28
C GLU A 459 18.08 30.37 -6.44
N SER A 460 17.61 30.57 -5.21
CA SER A 460 18.23 31.49 -4.24
C SER A 460 19.28 30.80 -3.36
N ASN A 461 19.18 29.48 -3.20
CA ASN A 461 20.01 28.69 -2.29
C ASN A 461 21.27 28.17 -3.00
N PRO A 462 22.37 27.90 -2.28
CA PRO A 462 23.57 27.27 -2.85
C PRO A 462 23.26 25.95 -3.56
N GLY A 463 24.02 25.60 -4.61
CA GLY A 463 23.82 24.31 -5.30
C GLY A 463 24.12 23.08 -4.43
N TYR A 464 25.10 23.19 -3.53
CA TYR A 464 25.38 22.26 -2.44
C TYR A 464 26.28 22.91 -1.39
N CYS A 465 26.21 22.43 -0.15
CA CYS A 465 27.11 22.82 0.93
C CYS A 465 27.73 21.58 1.56
N ARG A 466 29.06 21.56 1.70
CA ARG A 466 29.82 20.44 2.25
C ARG A 466 30.54 20.83 3.52
N VAL A 467 30.40 19.99 4.54
CA VAL A 467 30.98 20.19 5.87
C VAL A 467 31.75 18.95 6.33
N GLU A 468 32.77 19.15 7.15
CA GLU A 468 33.47 18.12 7.91
C GLU A 468 32.96 18.15 9.36
N ILE A 469 32.59 16.99 9.89
CA ILE A 469 32.20 16.82 11.29
C ILE A 469 33.08 15.75 11.93
N THR A 470 33.81 16.14 12.96
CA THR A 470 34.63 15.20 13.74
C THR A 470 33.84 14.69 14.94
N VAL A 471 33.80 13.38 15.13
CA VAL A 471 33.12 12.73 16.26
C VAL A 471 34.00 11.65 16.90
N ASP A 472 33.68 11.27 18.13
CA ASP A 472 34.29 10.12 18.82
C ASP A 472 33.28 8.97 18.89
N ILE A 473 33.66 7.78 18.42
CA ILE A 473 32.78 6.63 18.34
C ILE A 473 33.22 5.55 19.33
N TYR A 474 32.29 5.15 20.18
CA TYR A 474 32.51 4.08 21.15
C TYR A 474 32.85 2.75 20.46
N ARG A 475 33.80 2.00 21.04
CA ARG A 475 34.36 0.78 20.44
C ARG A 475 33.30 -0.25 20.03
N GLN A 476 32.23 -0.40 20.82
CA GLN A 476 31.15 -1.36 20.56
C GLN A 476 30.26 -0.98 19.37
N ASP A 477 30.22 0.29 18.98
CA ASP A 477 29.34 0.80 17.92
C ASP A 477 30.08 1.12 16.62
N LYS A 478 31.42 1.06 16.62
CA LYS A 478 32.28 1.36 15.45
C LYS A 478 31.78 0.69 14.18
N ARG A 479 31.50 -0.62 14.24
CA ARG A 479 31.03 -1.39 13.08
C ARG A 479 29.74 -0.83 12.48
N GLU A 480 28.79 -0.37 13.31
CA GLU A 480 27.54 0.18 12.81
C GLU A 480 27.72 1.57 12.19
N TRP A 481 28.59 2.42 12.75
CA TRP A 481 28.87 3.75 12.20
C TRP A 481 29.74 3.70 10.95
N ASP A 482 30.75 2.84 10.93
CA ASP A 482 31.64 2.63 9.78
C ASP A 482 30.89 1.94 8.61
N SER A 483 29.71 1.36 8.86
CA SER A 483 28.87 0.76 7.81
C SER A 483 28.02 1.75 7.00
N LEU A 484 28.00 3.03 7.40
CA LEU A 484 27.28 4.09 6.68
C LEU A 484 27.89 4.31 5.30
N LYS A 485 27.05 4.47 4.29
CA LYS A 485 27.44 4.59 2.88
C LYS A 485 27.22 6.00 2.34
N PRO A 486 27.93 6.39 1.27
CA PRO A 486 27.64 7.63 0.57
C PRO A 486 26.16 7.72 0.15
N GLY A 487 25.52 8.83 0.48
CA GLY A 487 24.08 9.09 0.28
C GLY A 487 23.19 8.75 1.48
N ASP A 488 23.70 8.09 2.52
CA ASP A 488 22.92 7.83 3.74
C ASP A 488 22.58 9.14 4.45
N VAL A 489 21.36 9.22 4.98
CA VAL A 489 20.87 10.41 5.70
C VAL A 489 21.27 10.32 7.16
N VAL A 490 21.94 11.37 7.65
CA VAL A 490 22.25 11.63 9.05
C VAL A 490 21.62 12.95 9.49
N PHE A 491 21.48 13.14 10.79
CA PHE A 491 20.88 14.34 11.38
C PHE A 491 21.88 15.05 12.28
N LEU A 492 21.93 16.37 12.15
CA LEU A 492 22.67 17.28 13.02
C LEU A 492 21.68 17.89 14.00
N LEU A 493 21.93 17.67 15.28
CA LEU A 493 21.04 18.10 16.35
C LEU A 493 21.78 19.12 17.22
N LYS A 494 21.05 20.18 17.57
CA LYS A 494 21.40 21.04 18.71
C LYS A 494 20.52 20.63 19.88
N LEU A 495 21.14 20.02 20.89
CA LEU A 495 20.47 19.60 22.10
C LEU A 495 20.83 20.53 23.25
N GLY A 496 19.81 21.20 23.78
CA GLY A 496 19.88 21.94 25.03
C GLY A 496 19.24 21.16 26.18
N THR A 497 18.17 21.70 26.79
CA THR A 497 17.30 20.90 27.68
C THR A 497 16.36 19.94 26.92
N GLY A 498 16.34 20.05 25.59
CA GLY A 498 15.59 19.23 24.65
C GLY A 498 16.11 19.50 23.23
N LEU A 499 15.33 19.13 22.21
CA LEU A 499 15.67 19.43 20.82
C LEU A 499 15.47 20.92 20.52
N GLU A 500 16.54 21.65 20.20
CA GLU A 500 16.46 23.06 19.78
C GLU A 500 16.46 23.21 18.26
N GLN A 501 17.29 22.43 17.56
CA GLN A 501 17.41 22.46 16.10
C GLN A 501 17.69 21.06 15.56
N LEU A 502 17.17 20.80 14.35
CA LEU A 502 17.41 19.56 13.61
C LEU A 502 17.66 19.85 12.13
N ARG A 503 18.78 19.37 11.58
CA ARG A 503 19.12 19.51 10.16
C ARG A 503 19.48 18.15 9.57
N GLY A 504 18.94 17.85 8.39
CA GLY A 504 19.33 16.67 7.63
C GLY A 504 20.60 16.91 6.82
N ALA A 505 21.46 15.90 6.75
CA ALA A 505 22.66 15.90 5.91
C ALA A 505 22.89 14.51 5.30
N PHE A 506 23.62 14.46 4.19
CA PHE A 506 23.97 13.23 3.47
C PHE A 506 25.43 12.89 3.70
N VAL A 507 25.71 11.62 4.00
CA VAL A 507 27.10 11.14 4.08
C VAL A 507 27.71 11.22 2.68
N HIS A 508 28.84 11.91 2.54
CA HIS A 508 29.64 11.93 1.32
C HIS A 508 30.80 10.92 1.44
N ASP A 509 31.52 10.97 2.55
CA ASP A 509 32.63 10.06 2.87
C ASP A 509 32.85 9.99 4.40
N ILE A 510 33.56 8.96 4.85
CA ILE A 510 33.96 8.78 6.24
C ILE A 510 35.45 8.52 6.27
N LEU A 511 36.19 9.38 6.96
CA LEU A 511 37.63 9.31 7.08
C LEU A 511 38.06 8.87 8.47
N ASP A 512 39.14 8.10 8.54
CA ASP A 512 39.85 7.80 9.79
C ASP A 512 40.71 8.99 10.26
N SER A 513 41.47 8.80 11.34
CA SER A 513 42.38 9.81 11.88
C SER A 513 43.52 10.19 10.93
N ASP A 514 43.84 9.33 9.95
CA ASP A 514 44.88 9.55 8.94
C ASP A 514 44.31 10.16 7.64
N ASN A 515 43.04 10.57 7.64
CA ASN A 515 42.28 11.06 6.49
C ASN A 515 42.12 10.02 5.36
N LYS A 516 42.14 8.72 5.65
CA LYS A 516 41.86 7.66 4.68
C LYS A 516 40.37 7.33 4.67
N SER A 517 39.80 7.18 3.47
CA SER A 517 38.40 6.76 3.30
C SER A 517 38.21 5.33 3.78
N ILE A 518 37.28 5.16 4.72
CA ILE A 518 36.91 3.86 5.29
C ILE A 518 36.10 3.06 4.28
N VAL A 519 35.29 3.73 3.45
CA VAL A 519 34.41 3.08 2.47
C VAL A 519 35.19 2.39 1.35
N GLN A 520 36.41 2.86 1.05
CA GLN A 520 37.27 2.31 0.00
C GLN A 520 38.20 1.18 0.47
N TRP A 521 38.28 0.92 1.79
CA TRP A 521 39.14 -0.10 2.38
C TRP A 521 38.38 -1.42 2.56
N SER A 522 38.56 -2.37 1.63
CA SER A 522 37.96 -3.70 1.65
C SER A 522 38.65 -4.70 2.59
N GLY A 523 39.59 -4.26 3.43
CA GLY A 523 40.30 -5.09 4.40
C GLY A 523 39.79 -4.86 5.82
N TYR A 524 39.25 -5.90 6.45
CA TYR A 524 38.86 -5.94 7.86
C TYR A 524 40.07 -5.85 8.82
N ASN A 525 40.82 -4.76 8.78
CA ASN A 525 41.70 -4.40 9.89
C ASN A 525 40.91 -3.46 10.81
N GLU A 526 40.75 -3.84 12.08
CA GLU A 526 40.08 -2.98 13.07
C GLU A 526 40.82 -1.64 13.17
N ILE A 527 40.21 -0.56 12.68
CA ILE A 527 40.74 0.79 12.85
C ILE A 527 40.74 1.11 14.35
N GLU A 528 41.92 1.14 14.96
CA GLU A 528 42.10 1.31 16.41
C GLU A 528 41.56 2.65 16.91
N SER A 529 41.75 3.73 16.13
CA SER A 529 41.26 5.07 16.46
C SER A 529 39.74 5.09 16.65
N SER A 530 39.27 5.77 17.70
CA SER A 530 37.84 5.98 17.97
C SER A 530 37.28 7.21 17.25
N GLN A 531 38.15 8.13 16.83
CA GLN A 531 37.73 9.32 16.09
C GLN A 531 37.42 9.01 14.63
N ARG A 532 36.38 9.68 14.11
CA ARG A 532 35.99 9.67 12.70
C ARG A 532 35.71 11.08 12.23
N LYS A 533 36.04 11.36 10.97
CA LYS A 533 35.64 12.57 10.27
C LYS A 533 34.58 12.23 9.24
N PHE A 534 33.39 12.76 9.43
CA PHE A 534 32.29 12.64 8.48
C PHE A 534 32.31 13.82 7.53
N ILE A 535 32.44 13.54 6.24
CA ILE A 535 32.25 14.53 5.18
C ILE A 535 30.78 14.46 4.80
N LEU A 536 30.05 15.55 5.03
CA LEU A 536 28.60 15.59 4.86
C LEU A 536 28.19 16.67 3.85
N ASP A 537 27.24 16.35 2.98
CA ASP A 537 26.53 17.32 2.14
C ASP A 537 25.24 17.74 2.87
N VAL A 538 25.14 19.00 3.30
CA VAL A 538 24.00 19.52 4.08
C VAL A 538 22.95 20.15 3.17
N ASP A 539 21.69 20.11 3.60
CA ASP A 539 20.60 20.86 2.97
C ASP A 539 20.97 22.34 2.73
N PRO A 540 21.05 22.79 1.47
CA PRO A 540 21.44 24.16 1.14
C PRO A 540 20.46 25.22 1.63
N ALA A 541 19.19 24.88 1.90
CA ALA A 541 18.24 25.84 2.46
C ALA A 541 18.61 26.25 3.89
N HIS A 542 19.38 25.41 4.60
CA HIS A 542 19.61 25.54 6.04
C HIS A 542 21.09 25.44 6.44
N TRP A 543 22.02 25.60 5.50
CA TRP A 543 23.45 25.36 5.73
C TRP A 543 24.07 26.28 6.80
N GLY A 544 23.54 27.49 6.99
CA GLY A 544 24.05 28.45 7.98
C GLY A 544 23.83 28.02 9.45
N ASP A 545 22.85 27.16 9.71
CA ASP A 545 22.50 26.70 11.05
C ASP A 545 23.34 25.50 11.52
N VAL A 546 24.17 24.94 10.64
CA VAL A 546 24.99 23.74 10.92
C VAL A 546 25.93 23.95 12.10
N PHE A 547 26.49 25.15 12.23
CA PHE A 547 27.49 25.53 13.25
C PHE A 547 26.97 25.64 14.68
N GLN A 548 25.74 25.19 14.93
CA GLN A 548 25.15 25.18 16.26
C GLN A 548 24.86 23.75 16.73
N ALA A 549 25.13 22.74 15.91
CA ALA A 549 24.89 21.35 16.25
C ALA A 549 25.95 20.84 17.23
N ASN A 550 25.51 20.07 18.24
CA ASN A 550 26.41 19.44 19.22
C ASN A 550 26.31 17.91 19.21
N VAL A 551 25.39 17.34 18.42
CA VAL A 551 25.16 15.90 18.29
C VAL A 551 24.95 15.50 16.83
N LEU A 552 25.62 14.43 16.41
CA LEU A 552 25.40 13.73 15.15
C LEU A 552 24.57 12.47 15.43
N MET A 553 23.46 12.29 14.72
CA MET A 553 22.56 11.15 14.85
C MET A 553 22.42 10.40 13.52
N ARG A 554 22.46 9.08 13.58
CA ARG A 554 22.09 8.18 12.49
C ARG A 554 20.77 7.47 12.80
N ARG A 555 20.15 6.91 11.76
CA ARG A 555 18.98 6.01 11.90
C ARG A 555 19.37 4.56 11.65
N LYS A 556 18.45 3.63 11.92
CA LYS A 556 18.65 2.22 11.53
C LYS A 556 18.73 2.10 10.01
N SER A 557 19.66 1.31 9.49
CA SER A 557 19.93 1.24 8.05
C SER A 557 18.71 0.89 7.19
N LYS A 558 17.76 0.07 7.68
CA LYS A 558 16.51 -0.25 6.96
C LYS A 558 15.50 0.91 6.89
N GLU A 559 15.58 1.86 7.83
CA GLU A 559 14.67 3.00 8.00
C GLU A 559 15.32 4.33 7.51
N ALA A 560 16.64 4.35 7.34
CA ALA A 560 17.42 5.53 6.94
C ALA A 560 17.19 5.96 5.47
N ALA A 561 16.79 5.06 4.58
CA ALA A 561 16.65 5.31 3.14
C ALA A 561 15.29 5.92 2.72
N PHE A 562 14.72 6.81 3.53
CA PHE A 562 13.42 7.45 3.25
C PHE A 562 13.52 8.56 2.20
N TYR A 563 14.62 9.33 2.19
CA TYR A 563 14.76 10.50 1.33
C TYR A 563 14.72 10.18 -0.16
N PRO A 564 15.41 9.12 -0.68
CA PRO A 564 15.27 8.73 -2.08
C PRO A 564 13.82 8.48 -2.49
N THR A 565 13.01 7.90 -1.60
CA THR A 565 11.59 7.64 -1.85
C THR A 565 10.81 8.95 -1.98
N LEU A 566 10.96 9.87 -1.02
CA LEU A 566 10.30 11.19 -1.09
C LEU A 566 10.76 12.00 -2.31
N LYS A 567 12.05 11.95 -2.65
CA LYS A 567 12.62 12.60 -3.82
C LYS A 567 12.06 12.03 -5.13
N THR A 568 11.91 10.70 -5.22
CA THR A 568 11.27 10.04 -6.35
C THR A 568 9.84 10.53 -6.52
N ILE A 569 9.02 10.47 -5.45
CA ILE A 569 7.63 10.93 -5.48
C ILE A 569 7.54 12.41 -5.89
N HIS A 570 8.38 13.26 -5.29
CA HIS A 570 8.49 14.66 -5.65
C HIS A 570 8.89 14.86 -7.12
N GLY A 571 9.77 14.01 -7.66
CA GLY A 571 10.18 14.06 -9.06
C GLY A 571 9.11 13.65 -10.07
N LEU A 572 8.10 12.86 -9.68
CA LEU A 572 7.10 12.31 -10.60
C LEU A 572 6.27 13.37 -11.31
N HIS A 573 5.96 14.51 -10.67
CA HIS A 573 5.18 15.59 -11.30
C HIS A 573 5.90 16.23 -12.50
N LYS A 574 7.23 16.05 -12.61
CA LYS A 574 8.04 16.55 -13.73
C LYS A 574 7.95 15.64 -14.96
N ILE A 575 7.37 14.46 -14.82
CA ILE A 575 7.16 13.50 -15.91
C ILE A 575 5.91 13.90 -16.69
N ARG A 576 6.04 14.09 -18.01
CA ARG A 576 4.94 14.58 -18.87
C ARG A 576 3.74 13.63 -18.92
N SER A 577 4.00 12.32 -19.00
CA SER A 577 2.98 11.26 -18.94
C SER A 577 3.40 10.28 -17.87
N ILE A 578 2.63 10.18 -16.78
CA ILE A 578 2.97 9.33 -15.64
C ILE A 578 2.46 7.90 -15.87
N LEU A 579 1.24 7.77 -16.43
CA LEU A 579 0.60 6.50 -16.73
C LEU A 579 0.16 6.46 -18.20
N PRO A 580 0.11 5.28 -18.82
CA PRO A 580 -0.51 5.10 -20.14
C PRO A 580 -1.96 5.62 -20.18
N GLU A 581 -2.40 6.14 -21.33
CA GLU A 581 -3.77 6.68 -21.50
C GLU A 581 -4.85 5.66 -21.13
N TRP A 582 -4.65 4.39 -21.50
CA TRP A 582 -5.61 3.30 -21.28
C TRP A 582 -5.86 2.99 -19.79
N ILE A 583 -4.93 3.32 -18.89
CA ILE A 583 -5.10 3.09 -17.43
C ILE A 583 -5.29 4.40 -16.66
N SER A 584 -4.87 5.55 -17.20
CA SER A 584 -4.91 6.85 -16.51
C SER A 584 -6.32 7.23 -16.03
N GLY A 585 -7.33 7.14 -16.91
CA GLY A 585 -8.71 7.46 -16.55
C GLY A 585 -9.30 6.53 -15.48
N VAL A 586 -9.01 5.23 -15.59
CA VAL A 586 -9.37 4.21 -14.59
C VAL A 586 -8.70 4.51 -13.25
N PHE A 587 -7.41 4.82 -13.27
CA PHE A 587 -6.66 5.15 -12.07
C PHE A 587 -7.20 6.37 -11.36
N LEU A 588 -7.63 7.40 -12.09
CA LEU A 588 -8.22 8.61 -11.52
C LEU A 588 -9.67 8.43 -11.05
N GLY A 589 -10.30 7.30 -11.39
CA GLY A 589 -11.59 6.86 -10.87
C GLY A 589 -12.83 7.37 -11.62
N TYR A 590 -12.64 7.92 -12.83
CA TYR A 590 -13.74 8.43 -13.67
C TYR A 590 -13.64 8.02 -15.15
N GLY A 591 -12.64 7.23 -15.54
CA GLY A 591 -12.54 6.64 -16.88
C GLY A 591 -13.47 5.44 -17.06
N GLU A 592 -13.87 5.19 -18.31
CA GLU A 592 -14.49 3.92 -18.68
C GLU A 592 -13.49 2.78 -18.50
N ILE A 593 -14.01 1.60 -18.11
CA ILE A 593 -13.19 0.40 -18.03
C ILE A 593 -12.84 0.01 -19.47
N PRO A 594 -11.57 0.05 -19.88
CA PRO A 594 -11.21 -0.32 -21.24
C PRO A 594 -11.56 -1.79 -21.46
N GLU A 595 -12.18 -2.09 -22.60
CA GLU A 595 -12.36 -3.47 -23.03
C GLU A 595 -10.99 -4.14 -23.16
N GLN A 596 -10.91 -5.39 -22.70
CA GLN A 596 -9.67 -6.14 -22.75
C GLN A 596 -9.32 -6.46 -24.22
N PRO A 597 -8.14 -6.04 -24.71
CA PRO A 597 -7.74 -6.32 -26.07
C PRO A 597 -7.58 -7.82 -26.32
N THR A 598 -7.92 -8.25 -27.54
CA THR A 598 -7.76 -9.62 -28.02
C THR A 598 -6.36 -9.87 -28.56
N GLY A 599 -6.00 -11.14 -28.73
CA GLY A 599 -4.75 -11.56 -29.33
C GLY A 599 -4.49 -13.07 -29.21
N VAL A 600 -3.33 -13.48 -29.72
CA VAL A 600 -2.87 -14.87 -29.64
C VAL A 600 -1.99 -15.04 -28.40
N VAL A 601 -2.31 -16.02 -27.57
CA VAL A 601 -1.58 -16.34 -26.35
C VAL A 601 -1.08 -17.77 -26.42
N ASP A 602 0.20 -17.98 -26.15
CA ASP A 602 0.75 -19.33 -25.94
C ASP A 602 0.41 -19.79 -24.53
N LEU A 603 -0.46 -20.81 -24.43
CA LEU A 603 -0.88 -21.35 -23.15
C LEU A 603 0.03 -22.47 -22.67
N LEU A 604 0.96 -22.95 -23.50
CA LEU A 604 1.87 -24.05 -23.15
C LEU A 604 1.07 -25.23 -22.56
N ASP A 605 1.32 -25.55 -21.29
CA ASP A 605 0.68 -26.59 -20.50
C ASP A 605 -0.26 -26.04 -19.40
N THR A 606 -0.64 -24.76 -19.49
CA THR A 606 -1.64 -24.12 -18.60
C THR A 606 -2.92 -24.96 -18.52
N PHE A 607 -3.38 -25.43 -19.68
CA PHE A 607 -4.45 -26.42 -19.79
C PHE A 607 -3.87 -27.66 -20.48
N GLN A 608 -4.17 -28.83 -19.94
CA GLN A 608 -3.69 -30.11 -20.47
C GLN A 608 -4.51 -30.56 -21.69
N THR A 609 -5.80 -30.16 -21.74
CA THR A 609 -6.73 -30.55 -22.80
C THR A 609 -7.63 -29.39 -23.21
N SER A 610 -8.07 -29.39 -24.48
CA SER A 610 -9.09 -28.49 -25.03
C SER A 610 -10.40 -28.48 -24.22
N LYS A 611 -10.77 -29.59 -23.58
CA LYS A 611 -11.93 -29.66 -22.68
C LYS A 611 -11.82 -28.71 -21.50
N GLN A 612 -10.62 -28.56 -20.92
CA GLN A 612 -10.42 -27.62 -19.80
C GLN A 612 -10.54 -26.16 -20.25
N VAL A 613 -10.18 -25.87 -21.50
CA VAL A 613 -10.41 -24.54 -22.11
C VAL A 613 -11.91 -24.28 -22.25
N TYR A 614 -12.68 -25.27 -22.73
CA TYR A 614 -14.14 -25.19 -22.80
C TYR A 614 -14.78 -25.01 -21.42
N GLU A 615 -14.35 -25.77 -20.41
CA GLU A 615 -14.83 -25.62 -19.03
C GLU A 615 -14.51 -24.22 -18.49
N ALA A 616 -13.35 -23.65 -18.84
CA ALA A 616 -13.00 -22.30 -18.43
C ALA A 616 -13.79 -21.21 -19.15
N PHE A 617 -14.09 -21.38 -20.45
CA PHE A 617 -14.71 -20.38 -21.32
C PHE A 617 -15.84 -20.95 -22.20
N PRO A 618 -16.93 -21.46 -21.61
CA PRO A 618 -17.96 -22.19 -22.36
C PRO A 618 -18.73 -21.32 -23.35
N GLU A 619 -18.78 -20.00 -23.13
CA GLU A 619 -19.46 -19.05 -24.01
C GLU A 619 -18.58 -18.57 -25.18
N LYS A 620 -17.25 -18.64 -25.03
CA LYS A 620 -16.29 -18.13 -26.03
C LYS A 620 -15.61 -19.22 -26.84
N PHE A 621 -15.57 -20.45 -26.34
CA PHE A 621 -14.89 -21.56 -26.97
C PHE A 621 -15.84 -22.74 -27.15
N GLU A 622 -15.82 -23.38 -28.32
CA GLU A 622 -16.54 -24.63 -28.57
C GLU A 622 -15.54 -25.75 -28.80
N CYS A 623 -15.71 -26.87 -28.07
CA CYS A 623 -14.84 -28.03 -28.22
C CYS A 623 -15.32 -28.88 -29.42
N THR A 624 -14.78 -28.61 -30.61
CA THR A 624 -15.08 -29.39 -31.82
C THR A 624 -14.24 -30.66 -31.93
N GLU A 625 -12.96 -30.62 -31.51
CA GLU A 625 -12.02 -31.75 -31.52
C GLU A 625 -11.12 -31.73 -30.26
N GLU A 626 -10.74 -32.91 -29.75
CA GLU A 626 -9.93 -33.03 -28.54
C GLU A 626 -8.44 -32.82 -28.84
N ALA A 627 -7.93 -31.61 -28.56
CA ALA A 627 -6.50 -31.29 -28.60
C ALA A 627 -5.83 -31.44 -27.22
N SER A 628 -4.58 -31.92 -27.21
CA SER A 628 -3.70 -31.98 -26.04
C SER A 628 -2.65 -30.87 -26.07
N ALA A 629 -2.20 -30.44 -24.89
CA ALA A 629 -1.11 -29.48 -24.76
C ALA A 629 0.18 -29.93 -25.48
N PRO A 630 1.02 -28.99 -25.97
CA PRO A 630 0.83 -27.54 -25.90
C PRO A 630 0.05 -26.96 -27.08
N PHE A 631 -0.63 -25.83 -26.83
CA PHE A 631 -1.38 -25.09 -27.85
C PHE A 631 -1.42 -23.60 -27.56
N LYS A 632 -1.60 -22.81 -28.63
CA LYS A 632 -1.92 -21.38 -28.54
C LYS A 632 -3.42 -21.19 -28.57
N LEU A 633 -3.89 -20.17 -27.86
CA LEU A 633 -5.28 -19.71 -27.87
C LEU A 633 -5.36 -18.41 -28.67
N ASP A 634 -6.13 -18.41 -29.75
CA ASP A 634 -6.45 -17.21 -30.51
C ASP A 634 -7.78 -16.63 -30.01
N THR A 635 -7.73 -15.41 -29.51
CA THR A 635 -8.89 -14.68 -28.97
C THR A 635 -9.38 -13.57 -29.90
N SER A 636 -8.85 -13.48 -31.13
CA SER A 636 -9.10 -12.37 -32.07
C SER A 636 -10.54 -12.29 -32.56
N ASP A 637 -11.24 -13.42 -32.64
CA ASP A 637 -12.64 -13.53 -33.05
C ASP A 637 -13.57 -13.70 -31.83
N ASP A 638 -14.88 -13.48 -32.03
CA ASP A 638 -15.91 -13.69 -31.00
C ASP A 638 -15.92 -15.13 -30.45
N LYS A 639 -15.61 -16.11 -31.31
CA LYS A 639 -15.38 -17.51 -30.95
C LYS A 639 -13.89 -17.83 -31.05
N TRP A 640 -13.31 -18.22 -29.91
CA TRP A 640 -11.90 -18.52 -29.78
C TRP A 640 -11.54 -19.84 -30.45
N SER A 641 -10.30 -19.97 -30.90
CA SER A 641 -9.78 -21.20 -31.51
C SER A 641 -8.43 -21.61 -30.90
N LEU A 642 -8.11 -22.92 -30.99
CA LEU A 642 -6.85 -23.48 -30.54
C LEU A 642 -5.94 -23.79 -31.72
N ILE A 643 -4.66 -23.48 -31.56
CA ILE A 643 -3.60 -23.76 -32.52
C ILE A 643 -2.59 -24.70 -31.84
N PRO A 644 -2.75 -26.03 -31.95
CA PRO A 644 -1.83 -27.01 -31.37
C PRO A 644 -0.49 -27.03 -32.12
N TYR A 645 0.59 -27.30 -31.39
CA TYR A 645 1.93 -27.41 -31.98
C TYR A 645 2.78 -28.44 -31.24
N THR A 646 3.82 -28.96 -31.90
CA THR A 646 4.76 -29.90 -31.29
C THR A 646 5.91 -29.13 -30.63
N PRO A 647 6.25 -29.39 -29.35
CA PRO A 647 7.41 -28.80 -28.70
C PRO A 647 8.70 -29.02 -29.52
N VAL A 648 9.59 -28.04 -29.50
CA VAL A 648 10.91 -28.15 -30.16
C VAL A 648 11.76 -29.15 -29.39
N ASP A 649 12.36 -30.13 -30.09
CA ASP A 649 13.39 -31.02 -29.52
C ASP A 649 14.60 -30.18 -29.10
N LYS A 650 14.92 -30.15 -27.80
CA LYS A 650 16.03 -29.35 -27.23
C LYS A 650 17.40 -30.06 -27.32
N GLY A 651 17.46 -31.24 -27.94
CA GLY A 651 18.70 -31.95 -28.24
C GLY A 651 19.28 -32.81 -27.09
N PRO A 652 20.44 -33.46 -27.32
CA PRO A 652 20.91 -34.60 -26.54
C PRO A 652 21.52 -34.32 -25.16
N TYR A 653 21.77 -33.04 -24.83
CA TYR A 653 22.44 -32.63 -23.60
C TYR A 653 21.48 -32.05 -22.56
N PHE A 654 20.23 -31.83 -22.94
CA PHE A 654 19.19 -31.63 -21.95
C PHE A 654 18.77 -33.00 -21.45
N VAL A 655 19.13 -33.32 -20.21
CA VAL A 655 18.23 -34.18 -19.43
C VAL A 655 16.89 -33.46 -19.51
N GLN A 656 15.87 -34.10 -20.10
CA GLN A 656 14.50 -33.60 -20.02
C GLN A 656 14.08 -33.64 -18.54
N GLU A 657 14.60 -32.72 -17.73
CA GLU A 657 13.94 -32.33 -16.50
C GLU A 657 12.58 -31.81 -16.95
N ASP A 658 11.54 -32.56 -16.59
CA ASP A 658 10.16 -32.23 -16.93
C ASP A 658 9.77 -30.95 -16.20
N HIS A 659 10.04 -29.80 -16.85
CA HIS A 659 9.66 -28.46 -16.43
C HIS A 659 8.19 -28.15 -16.72
N SER A 660 7.41 -29.15 -17.16
CA SER A 660 5.98 -28.95 -17.35
C SER A 660 5.31 -28.60 -16.03
N ASN A 661 4.36 -27.68 -16.10
CA ASN A 661 3.53 -27.34 -14.98
C ASN A 661 2.59 -28.51 -14.67
N LYS A 662 2.86 -29.17 -13.54
CA LYS A 662 2.07 -30.31 -13.03
C LYS A 662 0.79 -29.88 -12.34
N LEU A 663 0.58 -28.58 -12.14
CA LEU A 663 -0.60 -28.05 -11.47
C LEU A 663 -1.81 -28.06 -12.41
N LYS A 664 -2.93 -28.57 -11.90
CA LYS A 664 -4.22 -28.47 -12.57
C LYS A 664 -4.92 -27.21 -12.07
N PHE A 665 -4.95 -26.18 -12.91
CA PHE A 665 -5.64 -24.94 -12.59
C PHE A 665 -7.16 -25.11 -12.61
N THR A 666 -7.85 -24.43 -11.69
CA THR A 666 -9.32 -24.34 -11.72
C THR A 666 -9.79 -23.43 -12.85
N GLN A 667 -11.09 -23.47 -13.18
CA GLN A 667 -11.70 -22.53 -14.12
C GLN A 667 -11.37 -21.07 -13.78
N ALA A 668 -11.55 -20.65 -12.53
CA ALA A 668 -11.28 -19.27 -12.10
C ALA A 668 -9.79 -18.90 -12.23
N GLN A 669 -8.88 -19.83 -11.94
CA GLN A 669 -7.44 -19.63 -12.13
C GLN A 669 -7.09 -19.54 -13.63
N GLY A 670 -7.63 -20.44 -14.46
CA GLY A 670 -7.42 -20.43 -15.91
C GLY A 670 -7.92 -19.14 -16.57
N GLN A 671 -9.11 -18.65 -16.18
CA GLN A 671 -9.65 -17.36 -16.62
C GLN A 671 -8.71 -16.20 -16.26
N ALA A 672 -8.21 -16.19 -15.03
CA ALA A 672 -7.27 -15.17 -14.57
C ALA A 672 -5.92 -15.22 -15.31
N ILE A 673 -5.42 -16.42 -15.63
CA ILE A 673 -4.16 -16.63 -16.35
C ILE A 673 -4.25 -16.10 -17.78
N VAL A 674 -5.33 -16.44 -18.51
CA VAL A 674 -5.55 -15.96 -19.88
C VAL A 674 -5.67 -14.43 -19.87
N SER A 675 -6.49 -13.88 -18.97
CA SER A 675 -6.64 -12.43 -18.83
C SER A 675 -5.31 -11.74 -18.53
N GLY A 676 -4.52 -12.26 -17.59
CA GLY A 676 -3.23 -11.67 -17.22
C GLY A 676 -2.17 -11.73 -18.32
N THR A 677 -2.35 -12.59 -19.32
CA THR A 677 -1.45 -12.73 -20.47
C THR A 677 -1.84 -11.80 -21.63
N LEU A 678 -3.11 -11.42 -21.73
CA LEU A 678 -3.59 -10.42 -22.69
C LEU A 678 -3.25 -8.98 -22.24
N PRO A 679 -3.16 -8.02 -23.18
CA PRO A 679 -3.01 -6.60 -22.85
C PRO A 679 -4.09 -6.07 -21.89
N GLY A 680 -3.80 -4.97 -21.18
CA GLY A 680 -4.75 -4.28 -20.30
C GLY A 680 -4.52 -4.53 -18.79
N LEU A 681 -5.56 -4.27 -17.99
CA LEU A 681 -5.54 -4.40 -16.54
C LEU A 681 -6.25 -5.69 -16.10
N THR A 682 -5.55 -6.54 -15.37
CA THR A 682 -6.12 -7.74 -14.75
C THR A 682 -6.02 -7.63 -13.23
N VAL A 683 -7.15 -7.73 -12.52
CA VAL A 683 -7.22 -7.69 -11.05
C VAL A 683 -7.66 -9.06 -10.53
N ILE A 684 -6.79 -9.73 -9.78
CA ILE A 684 -6.99 -11.08 -9.27
C ILE A 684 -7.11 -11.04 -7.74
N VAL A 685 -8.29 -11.37 -7.24
CA VAL A 685 -8.57 -11.52 -5.81
C VAL A 685 -8.33 -12.96 -5.43
N GLY A 686 -7.29 -13.19 -4.63
CA GLY A 686 -6.93 -14.53 -4.17
C GLY A 686 -7.06 -14.67 -2.66
N PRO A 687 -8.07 -15.37 -2.14
CA PRO A 687 -8.18 -15.75 -0.73
C PRO A 687 -6.96 -16.54 -0.22
N PRO A 688 -6.84 -16.80 1.10
CA PRO A 688 -5.78 -17.65 1.65
C PRO A 688 -5.75 -19.05 1.00
N GLY A 689 -4.59 -19.45 0.48
CA GLY A 689 -4.39 -20.81 -0.03
C GLY A 689 -4.92 -21.11 -1.44
N THR A 690 -5.39 -20.11 -2.20
CA THR A 690 -5.98 -20.31 -3.53
C THR A 690 -4.99 -20.31 -4.71
N GLY A 691 -3.69 -20.42 -4.44
CA GLY A 691 -2.67 -20.49 -5.50
C GLY A 691 -2.33 -19.17 -6.20
N LYS A 692 -2.43 -18.02 -5.50
CA LYS A 692 -2.05 -16.69 -6.06
C LYS A 692 -0.69 -16.70 -6.75
N THR A 693 0.32 -17.21 -6.06
CA THR A 693 1.70 -17.28 -6.57
C THR A 693 1.79 -18.21 -7.78
N ASP A 694 1.05 -19.32 -7.80
CA ASP A 694 1.01 -20.26 -8.94
C ASP A 694 0.36 -19.64 -10.19
N VAL A 695 -0.70 -18.87 -10.00
CA VAL A 695 -1.33 -18.07 -11.07
C VAL A 695 -0.35 -17.01 -11.59
N ALA A 696 0.34 -16.30 -10.69
CA ALA A 696 1.34 -15.29 -11.06
C ALA A 696 2.49 -15.90 -11.88
N THR A 697 3.03 -17.03 -11.43
CA THR A 697 4.14 -17.72 -12.10
C THR A 697 3.73 -18.22 -13.48
N GLN A 698 2.49 -18.73 -13.64
CA GLN A 698 2.00 -19.17 -14.95
C GLN A 698 1.78 -17.99 -15.91
N ILE A 699 1.25 -16.86 -15.43
CA ILE A 699 1.12 -15.65 -16.25
C ILE A 699 2.50 -15.20 -16.75
N ILE A 700 3.50 -15.16 -15.88
CA ILE A 700 4.87 -14.76 -16.25
C ILE A 700 5.47 -15.74 -17.26
N LEU A 701 5.25 -17.05 -17.08
CA LEU A 701 5.70 -18.07 -18.02
C LEU A 701 5.04 -17.90 -19.40
N ASN A 702 3.72 -17.72 -19.44
CA ASN A 702 3.00 -17.52 -20.69
C ASN A 702 3.45 -16.23 -21.38
N LEU A 703 3.69 -15.14 -20.63
CA LEU A 703 4.22 -13.88 -21.17
C LEU A 703 5.63 -14.06 -21.76
N TYR A 704 6.51 -14.80 -21.07
CA TYR A 704 7.87 -15.07 -21.52
C TYR A 704 7.91 -15.81 -22.87
N HIS A 705 7.04 -16.80 -23.07
CA HIS A 705 6.97 -17.57 -24.33
C HIS A 705 6.13 -16.89 -25.41
N SER A 706 5.01 -16.26 -25.04
CA SER A 706 4.14 -15.55 -26.01
C SER A 706 4.79 -14.29 -26.56
N HIS A 707 5.63 -13.61 -25.77
CA HIS A 707 6.24 -12.33 -26.12
C HIS A 707 7.75 -12.28 -25.81
N PRO A 708 8.61 -13.03 -26.52
CA PRO A 708 10.05 -13.16 -26.19
C PRO A 708 10.86 -11.84 -26.24
N SER A 709 10.36 -10.84 -26.97
CA SER A 709 10.97 -9.50 -27.04
C SER A 709 10.60 -8.61 -25.86
N GLU A 710 9.52 -8.93 -25.14
CA GLU A 710 9.00 -8.11 -24.05
C GLU A 710 9.68 -8.45 -22.72
N VAL A 711 9.71 -7.47 -21.82
CA VAL A 711 10.23 -7.63 -20.45
C VAL A 711 9.07 -7.54 -19.47
N THR A 712 9.05 -8.48 -18.53
CA THR A 712 8.10 -8.52 -17.41
C THR A 712 8.76 -8.03 -16.14
N LEU A 713 8.24 -6.95 -15.58
CA LEU A 713 8.60 -6.42 -14.28
C LEU A 713 7.71 -7.06 -13.20
N VAL A 714 8.33 -7.68 -12.21
CA VAL A 714 7.65 -8.30 -11.07
C VAL A 714 7.88 -7.46 -9.82
N ILE A 715 6.80 -7.06 -9.16
CA ILE A 715 6.82 -6.26 -7.93
C ILE A 715 6.13 -7.01 -6.81
N ALA A 716 6.67 -6.92 -5.60
CA ALA A 716 5.97 -7.31 -4.38
C ALA A 716 6.25 -6.32 -3.23
N HIS A 717 5.42 -6.37 -2.19
CA HIS A 717 5.62 -5.59 -0.97
C HIS A 717 6.84 -6.09 -0.17
N SER A 718 6.94 -7.41 0.02
CA SER A 718 7.97 -8.03 0.85
C SER A 718 9.04 -8.77 0.03
N ASN A 719 10.27 -8.85 0.54
CA ASN A 719 11.31 -9.69 -0.08
C ASN A 719 10.92 -11.17 -0.05
N GLN A 720 10.16 -11.59 0.96
CA GLN A 720 9.76 -12.97 1.12
C GLN A 720 8.79 -13.42 0.03
N ALA A 721 7.70 -12.69 -0.19
CA ALA A 721 6.75 -13.01 -1.26
C ALA A 721 7.47 -13.06 -2.62
N LEU A 722 8.31 -12.06 -2.87
CA LEU A 722 9.08 -11.97 -4.10
C LEU A 722 10.06 -13.13 -4.28
N ASN A 723 10.76 -13.55 -3.23
CA ASN A 723 11.68 -14.69 -3.30
C ASN A 723 10.91 -16.00 -3.55
N HIS A 724 9.78 -16.22 -2.89
CA HIS A 724 8.95 -17.42 -3.12
C HIS A 724 8.41 -17.47 -4.56
N LEU A 725 7.91 -16.36 -5.08
CA LEU A 725 7.47 -16.26 -6.48
C LEU A 725 8.64 -16.49 -7.44
N PHE A 726 9.79 -15.86 -7.19
CA PHE A 726 10.95 -15.95 -8.07
C PHE A 726 11.57 -17.36 -8.08
N GLU A 727 11.62 -18.03 -6.92
CA GLU A 727 12.05 -19.43 -6.81
C GLU A 727 11.17 -20.36 -7.65
N LYS A 728 9.85 -20.14 -7.67
CA LYS A 728 8.95 -20.92 -8.54
C LYS A 728 9.20 -20.67 -10.02
N ILE A 729 9.41 -19.41 -10.43
CA ILE A 729 9.73 -19.08 -11.84
C ILE A 729 11.02 -19.77 -12.27
N ALA A 730 12.05 -19.76 -11.41
CA ALA A 730 13.35 -20.36 -11.71
C ALA A 730 13.31 -21.89 -11.90
N LEU A 731 12.24 -22.56 -11.45
CA LEU A 731 12.01 -24.00 -11.64
C LEU A 731 11.20 -24.32 -12.92
N LEU A 732 10.57 -23.34 -13.54
CA LEU A 732 9.80 -23.48 -14.78
C LEU A 732 10.70 -23.37 -16.04
N ASP A 733 10.12 -23.54 -17.23
CA ASP A 733 10.85 -23.44 -18.51
C ASP A 733 11.21 -21.98 -18.87
N VAL A 734 12.09 -21.37 -18.08
CA VAL A 734 12.65 -20.03 -18.28
C VAL A 734 14.17 -20.11 -18.20
N ASN A 735 14.87 -19.54 -19.19
CA ASN A 735 16.33 -19.51 -19.15
C ASN A 735 16.81 -18.62 -17.99
N GLN A 736 17.66 -19.16 -17.12
CA GLN A 736 18.16 -18.44 -15.95
C GLN A 736 18.93 -17.15 -16.28
N LYS A 737 19.49 -17.01 -17.49
CA LYS A 737 20.15 -15.76 -17.92
C LYS A 737 19.18 -14.59 -18.07
N HIS A 738 17.90 -14.89 -18.32
CA HIS A 738 16.83 -13.91 -18.48
C HIS A 738 16.18 -13.49 -17.14
N LEU A 739 16.57 -14.12 -16.03
CA LEU A 739 16.01 -13.88 -14.70
C LEU A 739 16.93 -12.96 -13.88
N LEU A 740 16.40 -11.84 -13.39
CA LEU A 740 17.10 -10.94 -12.47
C LEU A 740 16.29 -10.65 -11.22
N ARG A 741 16.95 -10.74 -10.05
CA ARG A 741 16.42 -10.30 -8.76
C ARG A 741 17.20 -9.08 -8.29
N LEU A 742 16.53 -7.95 -8.06
CA LEU A 742 17.18 -6.74 -7.56
C LEU A 742 16.83 -6.44 -6.10
N GLY A 743 17.84 -6.05 -5.32
CA GLY A 743 17.74 -5.59 -3.93
C GLY A 743 18.29 -6.57 -2.91
N HIS A 744 18.31 -6.17 -1.64
CA HIS A 744 18.93 -6.89 -0.52
C HIS A 744 18.39 -8.31 -0.22
N GLY A 745 17.41 -8.80 -0.98
CA GLY A 745 16.85 -10.13 -0.84
C GLY A 745 17.49 -11.20 -1.74
N GLU A 746 18.42 -10.81 -2.60
CA GLU A 746 19.08 -11.70 -3.57
C GLU A 746 19.88 -12.83 -2.91
N ASP A 747 20.57 -12.53 -1.80
CA ASP A 747 21.36 -13.52 -1.04
C ASP A 747 20.51 -14.53 -0.25
N MET A 748 19.19 -14.30 -0.17
CA MET A 748 18.26 -15.16 0.57
C MET A 748 17.53 -16.16 -0.34
N ILE A 749 17.87 -16.25 -1.62
CA ILE A 749 17.35 -17.28 -2.54
C ILE A 749 18.07 -18.60 -2.24
N ARG A 750 17.32 -19.70 -2.16
CA ARG A 750 17.90 -21.02 -1.87
C ARG A 750 18.99 -21.41 -2.89
N GLU A 751 20.15 -21.85 -2.39
CA GLU A 751 21.28 -22.30 -3.22
C GLU A 751 20.90 -23.45 -4.17
N GLU A 752 19.99 -24.33 -3.74
CA GLU A 752 19.47 -25.43 -4.57
C GLU A 752 18.78 -24.94 -5.86
N VAL A 753 18.09 -23.80 -5.80
CA VAL A 753 17.38 -23.20 -6.94
C VAL A 753 18.35 -22.45 -7.84
N SER A 754 19.40 -21.87 -7.26
CA SER A 754 20.36 -21.05 -7.97
C SER A 754 21.39 -21.86 -8.77
N LYS A 755 21.37 -23.21 -8.66
CA LYS A 755 22.30 -24.16 -9.31
C LYS A 755 23.78 -23.71 -9.21
N GLY A 756 24.14 -23.02 -8.11
CA GLY A 756 25.50 -22.57 -7.82
C GLY A 756 25.84 -21.10 -8.17
N GLY A 757 24.90 -20.26 -8.64
CA GLY A 757 25.21 -18.87 -9.02
C GLY A 757 24.17 -17.82 -8.58
N SER A 758 24.57 -16.58 -8.28
CA SER A 758 23.67 -15.53 -7.75
C SER A 758 22.72 -14.93 -8.82
N PHE A 759 21.46 -14.63 -8.46
CA PHE A 759 20.48 -13.95 -9.33
C PHE A 759 20.60 -12.42 -9.35
N SER A 760 21.63 -11.87 -8.70
CA SER A 760 22.00 -10.47 -8.79
C SER A 760 22.49 -10.10 -10.19
N LYS A 761 22.54 -8.80 -10.52
CA LYS A 761 23.09 -8.35 -11.81
C LYS A 761 24.55 -8.78 -12.00
N VAL A 762 25.33 -8.71 -10.93
CA VAL A 762 26.76 -9.05 -10.93
C VAL A 762 26.92 -10.55 -11.06
N GLY A 763 26.22 -11.31 -10.22
CA GLY A 763 26.26 -12.77 -10.25
C GLY A 763 25.81 -13.36 -11.58
N ARG A 764 24.80 -12.77 -12.24
CA ARG A 764 24.40 -13.22 -13.59
C ARG A 764 25.45 -12.92 -14.66
N ALA A 765 26.13 -11.77 -14.59
CA ALA A 765 27.23 -11.47 -15.50
C ALA A 765 28.41 -12.43 -15.28
N GLU A 766 28.75 -12.72 -14.03
CA GLU A 766 29.78 -13.70 -13.66
C GLU A 766 29.44 -15.10 -14.16
N ASN A 767 28.23 -15.59 -13.91
CA ASN A 767 27.78 -16.92 -14.38
C ASN A 767 27.84 -17.05 -15.91
N LEU A 768 27.50 -15.99 -16.65
CA LEU A 768 27.62 -15.98 -18.12
C LEU A 768 29.09 -16.09 -18.57
N LEU A 769 30.00 -15.38 -17.89
CA LEU A 769 31.43 -15.43 -18.19
C LEU A 769 32.06 -16.77 -17.78
N GLU A 770 31.62 -17.40 -16.70
CA GLU A 770 32.07 -18.74 -16.30
C GLU A 770 31.63 -19.80 -17.33
N GLY A 771 30.40 -19.70 -17.84
CA GLY A 771 29.88 -20.60 -18.89
C GLY A 771 30.62 -20.50 -20.22
N ARG A 772 31.23 -19.35 -20.52
CA ARG A 772 31.99 -19.07 -21.76
C ARG A 772 33.04 -20.13 -22.06
N ALA A 773 33.86 -20.50 -21.07
CA ALA A 773 34.96 -21.43 -21.29
C ALA A 773 34.49 -22.84 -21.67
N THR A 774 33.30 -23.23 -21.23
CA THR A 774 32.70 -24.53 -21.58
C THR A 774 32.13 -24.50 -23.00
N LEU A 775 31.41 -23.42 -23.36
CA LEU A 775 30.87 -23.26 -24.72
C LEU A 775 31.97 -23.16 -25.78
N LEU A 776 33.06 -22.44 -25.49
CA LEU A 776 34.20 -22.32 -26.41
C LEU A 776 34.90 -23.68 -26.64
N ARG A 777 35.01 -24.52 -25.60
CA ARG A 777 35.49 -25.91 -25.74
C ARG A 777 34.56 -26.77 -26.61
N GLU A 778 33.25 -26.56 -26.52
CA GLU A 778 32.30 -27.24 -27.43
C GLU A 778 32.46 -26.77 -28.88
N VAL A 779 32.80 -25.49 -29.12
CA VAL A 779 33.12 -24.97 -30.46
C VAL A 779 34.36 -25.63 -31.03
N ASP A 780 35.44 -25.78 -30.25
CA ASP A 780 36.64 -26.48 -30.69
C ASP A 780 36.34 -27.95 -31.03
N SER A 781 35.57 -28.64 -30.18
CA SER A 781 35.15 -30.02 -30.45
C SER A 781 34.28 -30.14 -31.71
N LEU A 782 33.39 -29.17 -31.96
CA LEU A 782 32.60 -29.12 -33.19
C LEU A 782 33.50 -28.87 -34.42
N ALA A 783 34.49 -27.99 -34.32
CA ALA A 783 35.45 -27.72 -35.39
C ALA A 783 36.28 -28.97 -35.76
N GLU A 784 36.78 -29.68 -34.74
CA GLU A 784 37.49 -30.96 -34.92
C GLU A 784 36.61 -31.99 -35.62
N SER A 785 35.33 -32.12 -35.19
CA SER A 785 34.40 -33.11 -35.75
C SER A 785 34.07 -32.90 -37.24
N ILE A 786 34.27 -31.69 -37.76
CA ILE A 786 33.99 -31.37 -39.17
C ILE A 786 35.26 -31.12 -40.00
N GLY A 787 36.45 -31.35 -39.40
CA GLY A 787 37.75 -31.17 -40.02
C GLY A 787 38.09 -29.71 -40.37
N ALA A 788 37.67 -28.74 -39.55
CA ALA A 788 38.02 -27.33 -39.74
C ALA A 788 39.34 -27.01 -39.01
N GLU A 789 40.37 -26.60 -39.76
CA GLU A 789 41.67 -26.20 -39.20
C GLU A 789 41.64 -24.75 -38.69
N GLY A 790 42.03 -24.54 -37.43
CA GLY A 790 42.16 -23.22 -36.82
C GLY A 790 41.73 -23.19 -35.35
N ALA A 791 42.15 -22.14 -34.63
CA ALA A 791 41.77 -21.91 -33.24
C ALA A 791 40.40 -21.21 -33.17
N HIS A 792 39.33 -21.99 -33.36
CA HIS A 792 37.97 -21.44 -33.49
C HIS A 792 37.33 -21.08 -32.14
N GLY A 793 37.69 -21.76 -31.06
CA GLY A 793 37.23 -21.53 -29.69
C GLY A 793 38.04 -20.52 -28.85
N ASP A 794 38.97 -19.75 -29.43
CA ASP A 794 39.77 -18.79 -28.64
C ASP A 794 38.94 -17.63 -28.04
N SER A 795 37.89 -17.21 -28.73
CA SER A 795 37.02 -16.08 -28.33
C SER A 795 35.60 -16.23 -28.86
N CYS A 796 34.65 -15.46 -28.33
CA CYS A 796 33.29 -15.42 -28.87
C CYS A 796 33.26 -14.91 -30.33
N GLU A 797 34.23 -14.08 -30.73
CA GLU A 797 34.33 -13.54 -32.08
C GLU A 797 34.84 -14.57 -33.10
N THR A 798 35.88 -15.34 -32.74
CA THR A 798 36.36 -16.45 -33.57
C THR A 798 35.31 -17.55 -33.71
N ALA A 799 34.56 -17.84 -32.64
CA ALA A 799 33.45 -18.78 -32.66
C ALA A 799 32.31 -18.30 -33.57
N HIS A 800 31.95 -17.01 -33.52
CA HIS A 800 30.96 -16.44 -34.43
C HIS A 800 31.39 -16.51 -35.90
N HIS A 801 32.67 -16.22 -36.18
CA HIS A 801 33.22 -16.38 -37.52
C HIS A 801 33.16 -17.84 -37.98
N PHE A 802 33.56 -18.78 -37.12
CA PHE A 802 33.47 -20.22 -37.38
C PHE A 802 32.05 -20.66 -37.72
N PHE A 803 31.05 -20.22 -36.95
CA PHE A 803 29.65 -20.51 -37.23
C PHE A 803 29.22 -20.03 -38.61
N ARG A 804 29.54 -18.78 -38.96
CA ARG A 804 29.11 -18.18 -40.24
C ARG A 804 29.80 -18.77 -41.46
N VAL A 805 31.07 -19.17 -41.33
CA VAL A 805 31.89 -19.63 -42.47
C VAL A 805 31.83 -21.14 -42.66
N PHE A 806 31.78 -21.92 -41.57
CA PHE A 806 31.88 -23.39 -41.64
C PHE A 806 30.57 -24.10 -41.29
N VAL A 807 29.92 -23.71 -40.19
CA VAL A 807 28.75 -24.43 -39.65
C VAL A 807 27.47 -24.12 -40.44
N LEU A 808 27.08 -22.85 -40.52
CA LEU A 808 25.82 -22.42 -41.13
C LEU A 808 25.73 -22.80 -42.63
N PRO A 809 26.79 -22.63 -43.46
CA PRO A 809 26.73 -23.06 -44.86
C PRO A 809 26.57 -24.58 -45.02
N LYS A 810 27.23 -25.39 -44.17
CA LYS A 810 27.08 -26.86 -44.18
C LYS A 810 25.65 -27.27 -43.83
N TYR A 811 25.05 -26.64 -42.81
CA TYR A 811 23.66 -26.90 -42.44
C TYR A 811 22.67 -26.49 -43.53
N GLN A 812 22.82 -25.28 -44.10
CA GLN A 812 21.97 -24.80 -45.19
C GLN A 812 22.07 -25.67 -46.45
N LYS A 813 23.26 -26.20 -46.74
CA LYS A 813 23.47 -27.16 -47.83
C LYS A 813 22.70 -28.46 -47.56
N TRP A 814 22.84 -29.04 -46.36
CA TRP A 814 22.10 -30.24 -45.96
C TRP A 814 20.58 -30.04 -45.97
N GLN A 815 20.06 -28.89 -45.51
CA GLN A 815 18.62 -28.58 -45.57
C GLN A 815 18.06 -28.59 -47.00
N LYS A 816 18.89 -28.28 -48.01
CA LYS A 816 18.48 -28.27 -49.43
C LYS A 816 18.67 -29.63 -50.09
N GLU A 817 19.78 -30.32 -49.81
CA GLU A 817 20.19 -31.53 -50.52
C GLU A 817 19.75 -32.83 -49.82
N GLY A 818 19.39 -32.77 -48.53
CA GLY A 818 19.07 -33.95 -47.72
C GLY A 818 20.28 -34.84 -47.43
N GLY A 819 20.03 -36.02 -46.86
CA GLY A 819 21.06 -37.01 -46.54
C GLY A 819 21.45 -37.04 -45.06
N LYS A 820 22.64 -37.57 -44.74
CA LYS A 820 23.14 -37.70 -43.36
C LYS A 820 23.40 -36.33 -42.73
N PHE A 821 23.01 -36.14 -41.48
CA PHE A 821 23.18 -34.88 -40.77
C PHE A 821 24.67 -34.50 -40.67
N PRO A 822 25.06 -33.27 -41.07
CA PRO A 822 26.47 -32.91 -41.30
C PRO A 822 27.34 -32.85 -40.05
N PHE A 823 26.74 -32.91 -38.85
CA PHE A 823 27.42 -32.83 -37.56
C PHE A 823 27.24 -34.09 -36.70
N ASP A 824 26.84 -35.22 -37.28
CA ASP A 824 26.63 -36.48 -36.52
C ASP A 824 27.86 -36.91 -35.71
N GLU A 825 29.07 -36.63 -36.21
CA GLU A 825 30.32 -36.98 -35.53
C GLU A 825 30.50 -36.23 -34.19
N PHE A 826 30.02 -34.99 -34.08
CA PHE A 826 29.99 -34.23 -32.83
C PHE A 826 29.09 -34.86 -31.75
N PHE A 827 28.07 -35.63 -32.18
CA PHE A 827 27.09 -36.27 -31.30
C PHE A 827 27.33 -37.78 -31.10
N LYS A 828 28.44 -38.32 -31.61
CA LYS A 828 28.71 -39.78 -31.68
C LYS A 828 28.65 -40.51 -30.33
N ASP A 829 29.01 -39.84 -29.24
CA ASP A 829 29.02 -40.42 -27.88
C ASP A 829 27.72 -40.16 -27.08
N LYS A 830 26.64 -39.75 -27.75
CA LYS A 830 25.44 -39.19 -27.09
C LYS A 830 24.17 -39.93 -27.52
N LYS A 831 23.10 -39.80 -26.71
CA LYS A 831 21.80 -40.43 -26.99
C LYS A 831 21.28 -40.03 -28.38
N ASP A 832 20.49 -40.91 -28.98
CA ASP A 832 19.86 -40.67 -30.28
C ASP A 832 18.77 -39.59 -30.15
N HIS A 833 18.91 -38.50 -30.90
CA HIS A 833 17.99 -37.35 -30.92
C HIS A 833 17.68 -36.95 -32.37
N SER A 834 16.57 -36.24 -32.58
CA SER A 834 16.22 -35.79 -33.94
C SER A 834 17.26 -34.83 -34.50
N ASP A 835 17.40 -34.78 -35.83
CA ASP A 835 18.32 -33.84 -36.49
C ASP A 835 17.97 -32.37 -36.16
N ALA A 836 16.69 -32.09 -35.91
CA ALA A 836 16.24 -30.79 -35.43
C ALA A 836 16.76 -30.47 -34.02
N GLY A 837 16.76 -31.44 -33.10
CA GLY A 837 17.31 -31.29 -31.75
C GLY A 837 18.83 -31.16 -31.73
N LYS A 838 19.52 -31.91 -32.60
CA LYS A 838 20.98 -31.76 -32.80
C LYS A 838 21.32 -30.35 -33.30
N TRP A 839 20.58 -29.83 -34.29
CA TRP A 839 20.77 -28.47 -34.77
C TRP A 839 20.46 -27.43 -33.70
N TYR A 840 19.36 -27.58 -32.95
CA TYR A 840 19.00 -26.69 -31.86
C TYR A 840 20.15 -26.53 -30.85
N HIS A 841 20.78 -27.64 -30.47
CA HIS A 841 21.93 -27.60 -29.57
C HIS A 841 23.12 -26.82 -30.16
N ILE A 842 23.45 -27.03 -31.44
CA ILE A 842 24.52 -26.29 -32.12
C ILE A 842 24.18 -24.79 -32.18
N ASP A 843 22.98 -24.44 -32.63
CA ASP A 843 22.52 -23.05 -32.75
C ASP A 843 22.52 -22.33 -31.39
N ARG A 844 22.15 -23.05 -30.31
CA ARG A 844 22.22 -22.55 -28.94
C ARG A 844 23.64 -22.19 -28.52
N ILE A 845 24.64 -23.03 -28.79
CA ILE A 845 26.05 -22.74 -28.43
C ILE A 845 26.46 -21.36 -28.97
N PHE A 846 26.18 -21.12 -30.25
CA PHE A 846 26.57 -19.87 -30.90
C PHE A 846 25.68 -18.69 -30.52
N THR A 847 24.40 -18.94 -30.19
CA THR A 847 23.51 -17.91 -29.64
C THR A 847 23.97 -17.48 -28.26
N ASP A 848 24.26 -18.42 -27.35
CA ASP A 848 24.75 -18.12 -26.00
C ASP A 848 26.12 -17.40 -26.06
N LEU A 849 27.03 -17.81 -26.95
CA LEU A 849 28.29 -17.10 -27.17
C LEU A 849 28.09 -15.70 -27.76
N ALA A 850 27.08 -15.51 -28.61
CA ALA A 850 26.73 -14.18 -29.12
C ALA A 850 26.21 -13.26 -28.02
N ASP A 851 25.45 -13.79 -27.05
CA ASP A 851 24.95 -13.05 -25.88
C ASP A 851 26.07 -12.72 -24.87
N ILE A 852 27.09 -13.59 -24.76
CA ILE A 852 28.27 -13.36 -23.90
C ILE A 852 29.21 -12.30 -24.51
N ARG A 853 29.28 -12.21 -25.85
CA ARG A 853 30.24 -11.35 -26.56
C ARG A 853 30.24 -9.88 -26.10
N PRO A 854 29.10 -9.19 -25.91
CA PRO A 854 29.10 -7.82 -25.39
C PRO A 854 29.68 -7.72 -23.97
N VAL A 855 29.37 -8.70 -23.11
CA VAL A 855 29.82 -8.74 -21.71
C VAL A 855 31.34 -8.92 -21.62
N GLU A 856 31.93 -9.69 -22.55
CA GLU A 856 33.39 -9.90 -22.67
C GLU A 856 34.15 -8.58 -22.92
N HIS A 857 33.55 -7.62 -23.61
CA HIS A 857 34.18 -6.32 -23.93
C HIS A 857 33.93 -5.24 -22.87
N MET A 858 33.06 -5.52 -21.90
CA MET A 858 32.72 -4.61 -20.81
C MET A 858 33.44 -5.04 -19.53
N SER A 859 33.54 -4.15 -18.54
CA SER A 859 34.07 -4.50 -17.21
C SER A 859 33.28 -3.86 -16.08
N GLY A 860 33.21 -4.57 -14.94
CA GLY A 860 32.60 -4.08 -13.70
C GLY A 860 31.12 -3.69 -13.88
N LYS A 861 30.78 -2.46 -13.52
CA LYS A 861 29.38 -1.98 -13.51
C LYS A 861 28.71 -2.08 -14.88
N ALA A 862 29.43 -1.82 -15.97
CA ALA A 862 28.87 -1.85 -17.32
C ALA A 862 28.32 -3.24 -17.69
N GLN A 863 28.99 -4.32 -17.26
CA GLN A 863 28.50 -5.69 -17.45
C GLN A 863 27.19 -5.93 -16.71
N SER A 864 27.13 -5.52 -15.44
CA SER A 864 25.92 -5.68 -14.61
C SER A 864 24.74 -4.87 -15.14
N ASP A 865 25.00 -3.70 -15.72
CA ASP A 865 23.97 -2.83 -16.28
C ASP A 865 23.47 -3.36 -17.64
N TYR A 866 24.34 -3.99 -18.45
CA TYR A 866 23.97 -4.69 -19.68
C TYR A 866 22.95 -5.81 -19.42
N MET A 867 23.16 -6.61 -18.37
CA MET A 867 22.23 -7.67 -17.97
C MET A 867 20.81 -7.16 -17.75
N LEU A 868 20.67 -6.00 -17.10
CA LEU A 868 19.37 -5.42 -16.80
C LEU A 868 18.67 -4.83 -18.03
N VAL A 869 19.42 -4.19 -18.94
CA VAL A 869 18.82 -3.43 -20.05
C VAL A 869 18.61 -4.28 -21.30
N LYS A 870 19.43 -5.31 -21.53
CA LYS A 870 19.47 -6.05 -22.80
C LYS A 870 19.11 -7.52 -22.66
N GLU A 871 19.58 -8.19 -21.63
CA GLU A 871 19.43 -9.66 -21.50
C GLU A 871 18.18 -10.07 -20.72
N ALA A 872 17.88 -9.39 -19.61
CA ALA A 872 16.81 -9.81 -18.73
C ALA A 872 15.42 -9.69 -19.37
N LYS A 873 14.59 -10.73 -19.19
CA LYS A 873 13.18 -10.79 -19.62
C LYS A 873 12.22 -10.81 -18.44
N VAL A 874 12.68 -11.25 -17.27
CA VAL A 874 11.91 -11.19 -16.03
C VAL A 874 12.77 -10.52 -14.96
N VAL A 875 12.35 -9.35 -14.51
CA VAL A 875 13.07 -8.55 -13.51
C VAL A 875 12.19 -8.41 -12.27
N ALA A 876 12.67 -8.90 -11.13
CA ALA A 876 11.94 -8.93 -9.88
C ALA A 876 12.55 -7.98 -8.84
N MET A 877 11.77 -7.03 -8.31
CA MET A 877 12.20 -6.12 -7.25
C MET A 877 11.07 -5.76 -6.29
N THR A 878 11.38 -5.31 -5.08
CA THR A 878 10.34 -4.82 -4.17
C THR A 878 9.93 -3.40 -4.56
N ALA A 879 8.70 -2.98 -4.22
CA ALA A 879 8.24 -1.61 -4.47
C ALA A 879 9.14 -0.55 -3.78
N LYS A 880 9.67 -0.88 -2.61
CA LYS A 880 10.66 -0.07 -1.89
C LYS A 880 11.97 0.08 -2.67
N TYR A 881 12.47 -0.99 -3.27
CA TYR A 881 13.67 -0.93 -4.11
C TYR A 881 13.42 -0.10 -5.38
N ALA A 882 12.28 -0.30 -6.04
CA ALA A 882 11.86 0.50 -7.19
C ALA A 882 11.86 2.01 -6.86
N SER A 883 11.35 2.38 -5.69
CA SER A 883 11.30 3.77 -5.22
C SER A 883 12.67 4.39 -4.96
N MET A 884 13.59 3.63 -4.34
CA MET A 884 14.94 4.11 -4.03
C MET A 884 15.81 4.25 -5.28
N HIS A 885 15.62 3.38 -6.28
CA HIS A 885 16.47 3.30 -7.46
C HIS A 885 15.80 3.82 -8.74
N HIS A 886 14.62 4.45 -8.63
CA HIS A 886 13.84 4.96 -9.76
C HIS A 886 14.69 5.77 -10.75
N ASP A 887 15.34 6.83 -10.27
CA ASP A 887 16.17 7.70 -11.12
C ASP A 887 17.31 6.96 -11.81
N SER A 888 17.94 6.00 -11.10
CA SER A 888 19.03 5.20 -11.66
C SER A 888 18.52 4.28 -12.77
N LEU A 889 17.36 3.64 -12.57
CA LEU A 889 16.75 2.72 -13.54
C LEU A 889 16.27 3.47 -14.79
N VAL A 890 15.62 4.62 -14.61
CA VAL A 890 15.15 5.49 -15.71
C VAL A 890 16.33 6.05 -16.50
N ARG A 891 17.41 6.50 -15.83
CA ARG A 891 18.62 6.99 -16.50
C ARG A 891 19.34 5.90 -17.28
N LEU A 892 19.36 4.69 -16.73
CA LEU A 892 19.95 3.53 -17.37
C LEU A 892 19.17 3.09 -18.63
N GLY A 893 17.91 3.52 -18.76
CA GLY A 893 17.07 3.21 -19.90
C GLY A 893 16.36 1.87 -19.77
N PHE A 894 16.05 1.45 -18.54
CA PHE A 894 15.22 0.29 -18.27
C PHE A 894 13.85 0.43 -18.97
N ARG A 895 13.39 -0.66 -19.61
CA ARG A 895 12.12 -0.73 -20.34
C ARG A 895 11.43 -2.05 -20.05
N TYR A 896 10.11 -2.03 -19.94
CA TYR A 896 9.29 -3.21 -19.71
C TYR A 896 7.88 -3.02 -20.27
N SER A 897 7.23 -4.14 -20.60
CA SER A 897 5.90 -4.14 -21.22
C SER A 897 4.80 -4.71 -20.36
N SER A 898 5.17 -5.48 -19.34
CA SER A 898 4.23 -6.09 -18.41
C SER A 898 4.66 -5.81 -16.97
N LEU A 899 3.74 -5.37 -16.12
CA LEU A 899 3.92 -5.24 -14.68
C LEU A 899 3.05 -6.28 -13.97
N VAL A 900 3.65 -7.16 -13.19
CA VAL A 900 2.96 -8.14 -12.33
C VAL A 900 3.24 -7.79 -10.87
N ALA A 901 2.21 -7.37 -10.13
CA ALA A 901 2.32 -7.01 -8.72
C ALA A 901 1.67 -8.09 -7.84
N GLU A 902 2.48 -8.83 -7.09
CA GLU A 902 2.00 -9.75 -6.04
C GLU A 902 1.85 -9.00 -4.71
N GLU A 903 0.89 -9.43 -3.89
CA GLU A 903 0.51 -8.75 -2.66
C GLU A 903 0.07 -7.29 -2.89
N ALA A 904 -0.55 -7.01 -4.05
CA ALA A 904 -0.92 -5.65 -4.47
C ALA A 904 -1.85 -4.93 -3.47
N ALA A 905 -2.59 -5.69 -2.64
CA ALA A 905 -3.44 -5.15 -1.59
C ALA A 905 -2.66 -4.53 -0.41
N GLN A 906 -1.37 -4.85 -0.26
CA GLN A 906 -0.46 -4.36 0.80
C GLN A 906 0.42 -3.18 0.37
N LEU A 907 0.40 -2.82 -0.92
CA LEU A 907 1.10 -1.66 -1.44
C LEU A 907 0.22 -0.42 -1.27
N THR A 908 0.78 0.67 -0.75
CA THR A 908 0.11 1.98 -0.82
C THR A 908 -0.07 2.38 -2.29
N GLU A 909 -1.00 3.29 -2.58
CA GLU A 909 -1.26 3.67 -3.98
C GLU A 909 0.00 4.19 -4.69
N ILE A 910 0.80 5.01 -4.00
CA ILE A 910 2.02 5.59 -4.57
C ILE A 910 3.13 4.54 -4.79
N GLU A 911 3.22 3.54 -3.92
CA GLU A 911 4.18 2.43 -4.07
C GLU A 911 3.89 1.54 -5.30
N LEU A 912 2.64 1.51 -5.78
CA LEU A 912 2.29 0.82 -7.04
C LEU A 912 2.53 1.70 -8.28
N VAL A 913 2.29 3.01 -8.18
CA VAL A 913 2.49 3.95 -9.31
C VAL A 913 3.97 4.09 -9.65
N ILE A 914 4.87 4.14 -8.66
CA ILE A 914 6.31 4.29 -8.90
C ILE A 914 6.88 3.20 -9.84
N PRO A 915 6.59 1.90 -9.65
CA PRO A 915 6.96 0.87 -10.61
C PRO A 915 6.51 1.16 -12.04
N MET A 916 5.30 1.71 -12.23
CA MET A 916 4.74 2.06 -13.54
C MET A 916 5.51 3.21 -14.24
N THR A 917 6.35 3.96 -13.50
CA THR A 917 7.13 5.09 -14.00
C THR A 917 8.62 4.80 -14.16
N LEU A 918 9.08 3.56 -13.97
CA LEU A 918 10.48 3.15 -14.09
C LEU A 918 11.08 3.23 -15.51
N GLN A 919 10.32 3.75 -16.48
CA GLN A 919 10.72 3.93 -17.87
C GLN A 919 10.28 5.30 -18.41
N LYS A 920 11.01 5.82 -19.40
CA LYS A 920 10.73 7.15 -20.00
C LYS A 920 9.50 7.16 -20.91
N GLU A 921 9.27 6.06 -21.63
CA GLU A 921 8.15 5.91 -22.58
C GLU A 921 7.03 5.13 -21.89
N THR A 922 5.91 5.79 -21.60
CA THR A 922 4.76 5.16 -20.95
C THR A 922 4.10 4.09 -21.81
N ASP A 923 4.06 4.31 -23.13
CA ASP A 923 3.29 3.48 -24.06
C ASP A 923 3.90 2.08 -24.24
N ALA A 924 5.12 1.88 -23.74
CA ALA A 924 5.74 0.56 -23.68
C ALA A 924 4.99 -0.38 -22.71
N LEU A 925 4.29 0.15 -21.68
CA LEU A 925 3.52 -0.63 -20.71
C LEU A 925 2.17 -1.06 -21.30
N LYS A 926 2.07 -2.33 -21.64
CA LYS A 926 0.90 -2.97 -22.26
C LYS A 926 0.01 -3.71 -21.27
N ARG A 927 0.58 -4.17 -20.14
CA ARG A 927 -0.11 -5.04 -19.16
C ARG A 927 0.16 -4.64 -17.73
N VAL A 928 -0.90 -4.63 -16.92
CA VAL A 928 -0.81 -4.49 -15.47
C VAL A 928 -1.63 -5.61 -14.82
N VAL A 929 -0.96 -6.52 -14.11
CA VAL A 929 -1.57 -7.63 -13.41
C VAL A 929 -1.42 -7.40 -11.91
N LEU A 930 -2.53 -7.20 -11.20
CA LEU A 930 -2.56 -6.98 -9.75
C LEU A 930 -3.12 -8.21 -9.06
N ILE A 931 -2.33 -8.84 -8.19
CA ILE A 931 -2.70 -10.06 -7.48
C ILE A 931 -2.65 -9.77 -5.99
N GLY A 932 -3.79 -9.93 -5.29
CA GLY A 932 -3.87 -9.55 -3.89
C GLY A 932 -5.13 -10.03 -3.18
N ASP A 933 -5.30 -9.58 -1.95
CA ASP A 933 -6.48 -9.85 -1.14
C ASP A 933 -6.83 -8.63 -0.28
N HIS A 934 -7.84 -7.87 -0.69
CA HIS A 934 -8.32 -6.68 0.01
C HIS A 934 -9.08 -7.02 1.32
N LYS A 935 -9.38 -8.30 1.55
CA LYS A 935 -10.02 -8.81 2.77
C LYS A 935 -8.98 -9.30 3.81
N GLN A 936 -7.69 -9.26 3.48
CA GLN A 936 -6.57 -9.40 4.43
C GLN A 936 -5.96 -8.02 4.76
N ASN A 937 -4.79 -7.98 5.41
CA ASN A 937 -4.17 -6.75 5.90
C ASN A 937 -3.89 -5.74 4.78
N ALA A 938 -4.13 -4.48 5.10
CA ALA A 938 -3.79 -3.30 4.31
C ALA A 938 -2.33 -2.85 4.58
N PRO A 939 -1.79 -1.92 3.77
CA PRO A 939 -0.51 -1.25 4.05
C PRO A 939 -0.40 -0.76 5.50
N ILE A 940 0.78 -0.94 6.10
CA ILE A 940 1.01 -0.54 7.48
C ILE A 940 1.31 0.97 7.52
N VAL A 941 0.45 1.71 8.22
CA VAL A 941 0.61 3.15 8.50
C VAL A 941 0.69 3.33 10.01
N THR A 942 1.80 3.92 10.49
CA THR A 942 2.04 4.05 11.93
C THR A 942 1.35 5.27 12.53
N ASN A 943 1.28 6.37 11.78
CA ASN A 943 0.60 7.57 12.23
C ASN A 943 -0.92 7.44 12.06
N GLU A 944 -1.65 7.46 13.19
CA GLU A 944 -3.11 7.34 13.19
C GLU A 944 -3.82 8.45 12.41
N LEU A 945 -3.27 9.67 12.40
CA LEU A 945 -3.85 10.80 11.64
C LEU A 945 -3.73 10.56 10.12
N VAL A 946 -2.59 10.05 9.67
CA VAL A 946 -2.35 9.72 8.26
C VAL A 946 -3.21 8.53 7.84
N ARG A 947 -3.37 7.53 8.72
CA ARG A 947 -4.31 6.41 8.51
C ARG A 947 -5.76 6.89 8.36
N LYS A 948 -6.22 7.85 9.18
CA LYS A 948 -7.56 8.47 9.05
C LYS A 948 -7.76 9.24 7.72
N CYS A 949 -6.67 9.53 7.02
CA CYS A 949 -6.68 10.11 5.68
C CYS A 949 -6.67 9.06 4.56
N ASN A 950 -6.92 7.78 4.90
CA ASN A 950 -6.95 6.60 4.03
C ASN A 950 -5.61 6.33 3.34
N PHE A 951 -4.48 6.66 3.96
CA PHE A 951 -3.17 6.38 3.38
C PHE A 951 -2.85 4.88 3.31
N ASP A 952 -3.51 4.06 4.13
CA ASP A 952 -3.49 2.59 4.08
C ASP A 952 -4.38 2.01 2.97
N GLN A 953 -4.99 2.85 2.12
CA GLN A 953 -5.70 2.38 0.94
C GLN A 953 -4.71 1.94 -0.15
N SER A 954 -4.90 0.74 -0.68
CA SER A 954 -4.18 0.26 -1.86
C SER A 954 -4.96 0.55 -3.14
N THR A 955 -4.26 0.74 -4.26
CA THR A 955 -4.90 0.85 -5.59
C THR A 955 -5.73 -0.38 -5.89
N PHE A 956 -5.27 -1.57 -5.46
CA PHE A 956 -6.01 -2.82 -5.58
C PHE A 956 -7.37 -2.76 -4.86
N GLY A 957 -7.40 -2.34 -3.58
CA GLY A 957 -8.64 -2.18 -2.83
C GLY A 957 -9.55 -1.10 -3.42
N ARG A 958 -8.97 0.02 -3.88
CA ARG A 958 -9.73 1.11 -4.52
C ARG A 958 -10.35 0.68 -5.84
N PHE A 959 -9.64 -0.06 -6.70
CA PHE A 959 -10.18 -0.57 -7.97
C PHE A 959 -11.39 -1.49 -7.75
N ILE A 960 -11.36 -2.31 -6.70
CA ILE A 960 -12.51 -3.15 -6.32
C ILE A 960 -13.69 -2.28 -5.90
N ARG A 961 -13.46 -1.22 -5.11
CA ARG A 961 -14.50 -0.26 -4.70
C ARG A 961 -15.06 0.55 -5.88
N LEU A 962 -14.23 0.83 -6.89
CA LEU A 962 -14.65 1.48 -8.14
C LEU A 962 -15.46 0.54 -9.06
N GLY A 963 -15.58 -0.75 -8.73
CA GLY A 963 -16.33 -1.72 -9.52
C GLY A 963 -15.56 -2.29 -10.70
N MET A 964 -14.23 -2.26 -10.65
CA MET A 964 -13.40 -2.89 -11.69
C MET A 964 -13.66 -4.41 -11.74
N PRO A 965 -13.73 -5.02 -12.94
CA PRO A 965 -13.87 -6.46 -13.07
C PRO A 965 -12.72 -7.16 -12.35
N THR A 966 -13.05 -8.19 -11.55
CA THR A 966 -12.06 -8.96 -10.80
C THR A 966 -12.25 -10.45 -10.99
N PHE A 967 -11.14 -11.18 -11.00
CA PHE A 967 -11.14 -12.64 -10.97
C PHE A 967 -10.99 -13.10 -9.52
N LEU A 968 -12.04 -13.68 -8.95
CA LEU A 968 -12.02 -14.27 -7.61
C LEU A 968 -11.58 -15.73 -7.71
N LEU A 969 -10.40 -16.04 -7.17
CA LEU A 969 -9.95 -17.43 -7.03
C LEU A 969 -10.79 -18.13 -5.95
N ASP A 970 -11.49 -19.19 -6.31
CA ASP A 970 -12.61 -19.72 -5.52
C ASP A 970 -12.29 -20.99 -4.73
N SER A 971 -11.10 -21.57 -4.86
CA SER A 971 -10.76 -22.90 -4.33
C SER A 971 -9.41 -22.89 -3.61
N GLN A 972 -9.39 -23.20 -2.31
CA GLN A 972 -8.17 -23.24 -1.50
C GLN A 972 -7.57 -24.65 -1.41
N GLY A 973 -6.23 -24.74 -1.46
CA GLY A 973 -5.48 -26.00 -1.41
C GLY A 973 -4.50 -26.12 -0.25
N ARG A 974 -4.60 -25.25 0.77
CA ARG A 974 -3.60 -25.08 1.82
C ARG A 974 -3.97 -25.79 3.12
N ALA A 975 -5.20 -25.58 3.59
CA ALA A 975 -5.67 -25.96 4.91
C ALA A 975 -6.75 -27.06 4.86
N LYS A 976 -7.01 -27.71 6.00
CA LYS A 976 -8.19 -28.59 6.15
C LYS A 976 -9.49 -27.81 5.89
N PRO A 977 -10.54 -28.45 5.34
CA PRO A 977 -11.84 -27.83 5.15
C PRO A 977 -12.42 -27.20 6.43
N SER A 978 -12.26 -27.85 7.59
CA SER A 978 -12.69 -27.35 8.91
C SER A 978 -12.05 -26.01 9.29
N ILE A 979 -10.78 -25.80 8.94
CA ILE A 979 -10.07 -24.53 9.16
C ILE A 979 -10.54 -23.50 8.13
N SER A 980 -10.64 -23.89 6.86
CA SER A 980 -11.01 -22.97 5.78
C SER A 980 -12.40 -22.36 5.93
N ASP A 981 -13.34 -23.10 6.54
CA ASP A 981 -14.72 -22.65 6.74
C ASP A 981 -14.80 -21.40 7.65
N ILE A 982 -13.89 -21.28 8.62
CA ILE A 982 -13.82 -20.16 9.58
C ILE A 982 -13.67 -18.81 8.88
N TYR A 983 -12.92 -18.77 7.78
CA TYR A 983 -12.70 -17.56 6.99
C TYR A 983 -13.38 -17.57 5.62
N GLY A 984 -13.86 -18.73 5.15
CA GLY A 984 -14.45 -18.90 3.82
C GLY A 984 -15.73 -18.10 3.58
N TRP A 985 -16.52 -17.84 4.65
CA TRP A 985 -17.74 -17.01 4.58
C TRP A 985 -17.47 -15.61 4.03
N ARG A 986 -16.29 -15.05 4.34
CA ARG A 986 -15.93 -13.70 3.93
C ARG A 986 -15.78 -13.56 2.41
N TYR A 987 -15.58 -14.67 1.70
CA TYR A 987 -15.30 -14.70 0.26
C TYR A 987 -16.47 -15.22 -0.57
N GLY A 988 -17.67 -15.35 -0.01
CA GLY A 988 -18.85 -15.77 -0.77
C GLY A 988 -18.85 -17.26 -1.14
N GLY A 989 -18.36 -18.13 -0.25
CA GLY A 989 -18.37 -19.58 -0.44
C GLY A 989 -17.08 -20.14 -1.02
N LEU A 990 -15.95 -19.85 -0.36
CA LEU A 990 -14.64 -20.43 -0.69
C LEU A 990 -14.68 -21.97 -0.63
N LYS A 991 -14.34 -22.62 -1.74
CA LYS A 991 -14.29 -24.08 -1.88
C LYS A 991 -12.91 -24.63 -1.50
N ASN A 992 -12.82 -25.95 -1.50
CA ASN A 992 -11.62 -26.70 -1.17
C ASN A 992 -11.18 -27.55 -2.36
N LEU A 993 -9.89 -27.53 -2.70
CA LEU A 993 -9.33 -28.42 -3.72
C LEU A 993 -9.37 -29.89 -3.23
N PRO A 994 -9.52 -30.88 -4.12
CA PRO A 994 -9.72 -32.28 -3.72
C PRO A 994 -8.66 -32.83 -2.76
N HIS A 995 -7.39 -32.51 -2.99
CA HIS A 995 -6.27 -33.00 -2.17
C HIS A 995 -6.31 -32.55 -0.70
N THR A 996 -7.11 -31.54 -0.36
CA THR A 996 -7.31 -31.09 1.03
C THR A 996 -8.15 -32.07 1.88
N LYS A 997 -8.62 -33.17 1.29
CA LYS A 997 -9.31 -34.27 1.98
C LYS A 997 -8.52 -35.58 1.96
N GLU A 998 -7.29 -35.55 1.43
CA GLU A 998 -6.46 -36.74 1.21
C GLU A 998 -5.16 -36.65 2.01
N GLY A 999 -4.46 -37.79 2.15
CA GLY A 999 -3.13 -37.85 2.75
C GLY A 999 -3.13 -37.35 4.20
N VAL A 1000 -2.28 -36.36 4.51
CA VAL A 1000 -2.18 -35.81 5.88
C VAL A 1000 -3.43 -35.06 6.35
N TYR A 1001 -4.28 -34.61 5.43
CA TYR A 1001 -5.47 -33.83 5.76
C TYR A 1001 -6.64 -34.69 6.27
N GLN A 1002 -6.63 -35.99 6.01
CA GLN A 1002 -7.72 -36.91 6.39
C GLN A 1002 -7.70 -37.31 7.86
N TYR A 1003 -6.54 -37.21 8.52
CA TYR A 1003 -6.36 -37.64 9.90
C TYR A 1003 -6.71 -36.54 10.89
N ALA A 1004 -7.28 -36.91 12.04
CA ALA A 1004 -7.45 -36.02 13.17
C ALA A 1004 -6.11 -35.64 13.80
N ASN A 1005 -6.07 -34.51 14.50
CA ASN A 1005 -4.90 -34.13 15.28
C ASN A 1005 -4.79 -35.02 16.53
N SER A 1006 -3.80 -35.91 16.59
CA SER A 1006 -3.56 -36.82 17.71
C SER A 1006 -3.54 -36.07 19.04
N GLY A 1007 -4.30 -36.55 20.02
CA GLY A 1007 -4.41 -35.94 21.34
C GLY A 1007 -5.47 -34.85 21.45
N PHE A 1008 -6.12 -34.48 20.35
CA PHE A 1008 -7.15 -33.44 20.31
C PHE A 1008 -8.43 -33.96 19.70
N LEU A 1009 -9.58 -33.65 20.31
CA LEU A 1009 -10.86 -34.06 19.76
C LEU A 1009 -11.17 -33.31 18.46
N HIS A 1010 -10.82 -32.02 18.41
CA HIS A 1010 -11.12 -31.11 17.31
C HIS A 1010 -9.86 -30.65 16.58
N ASP A 1011 -9.98 -30.49 15.26
CA ASP A 1011 -8.91 -29.87 14.45
C ASP A 1011 -8.83 -28.34 14.67
N VAL A 1012 -9.94 -27.74 15.08
CA VAL A 1012 -10.09 -26.32 15.35
C VAL A 1012 -10.79 -26.16 16.68
N GLN A 1013 -10.25 -25.35 17.58
CA GLN A 1013 -10.94 -25.03 18.82
C GLN A 1013 -10.66 -23.60 19.29
N PHE A 1014 -11.72 -22.91 19.71
CA PHE A 1014 -11.61 -21.70 20.53
C PHE A 1014 -11.66 -22.09 22.00
N ILE A 1015 -10.64 -21.70 22.76
CA ILE A 1015 -10.47 -22.00 24.17
C ILE A 1015 -10.66 -20.71 24.94
N ASN A 1016 -11.69 -20.66 25.79
CA ASN A 1016 -11.93 -19.52 26.66
C ASN A 1016 -10.89 -19.49 27.77
N VAL A 1017 -10.20 -18.37 27.90
CA VAL A 1017 -9.23 -18.14 28.98
C VAL A 1017 -9.78 -17.08 29.92
N ASP A 1018 -10.21 -17.55 31.08
CA ASP A 1018 -10.67 -16.70 32.18
C ASP A 1018 -9.52 -16.00 32.91
N ASP A 1019 -9.86 -15.18 33.91
CA ASP A 1019 -8.86 -14.46 34.68
C ASP A 1019 -7.95 -15.44 35.41
N TYR A 1020 -6.64 -15.26 35.23
CA TYR A 1020 -5.60 -16.04 35.86
C TYR A 1020 -4.97 -15.21 36.97
N GLU A 1021 -4.92 -15.75 38.20
CA GLU A 1021 -4.48 -15.00 39.38
C GLU A 1021 -5.27 -13.69 39.61
N GLY A 1022 -6.57 -13.71 39.25
CA GLY A 1022 -7.47 -12.56 39.37
C GLY A 1022 -7.25 -11.46 38.33
N GLN A 1023 -6.47 -11.72 37.28
CA GLN A 1023 -6.18 -10.76 36.21
C GLN A 1023 -6.40 -11.36 34.82
N GLY A 1024 -6.98 -10.56 33.93
CA GLY A 1024 -7.07 -10.83 32.49
C GLY A 1024 -5.96 -10.10 31.73
N GLU A 1025 -6.34 -9.09 30.94
CA GLU A 1025 -5.38 -8.22 30.24
C GLU A 1025 -4.69 -7.24 31.20
N THR A 1026 -3.37 -7.11 31.06
CA THR A 1026 -2.51 -6.16 31.80
C THR A 1026 -1.75 -5.24 30.84
N GLU A 1027 -1.44 -4.04 31.30
CA GLU A 1027 -0.66 -3.05 30.57
C GLU A 1027 0.56 -2.67 31.41
N VAL A 1028 1.71 -3.28 31.12
CA VAL A 1028 2.95 -3.11 31.91
C VAL A 1028 3.65 -1.78 31.65
N ALA A 1029 3.44 -1.22 30.45
CA ALA A 1029 3.87 0.09 30.01
C ALA A 1029 2.83 0.60 28.98
N PRO A 1030 2.75 1.92 28.73
CA PRO A 1030 1.79 2.47 27.78
C PRO A 1030 1.83 1.72 26.43
N HIS A 1031 0.69 1.20 25.99
CA HIS A 1031 0.48 0.41 24.77
C HIS A 1031 1.15 -0.98 24.73
N VAL A 1032 1.78 -1.43 25.82
CA VAL A 1032 2.37 -2.77 25.95
C VAL A 1032 1.39 -3.69 26.69
N ILE A 1033 0.46 -4.25 25.91
CA ILE A 1033 -0.62 -5.11 26.42
C ILE A 1033 -0.17 -6.58 26.44
N GLN A 1034 -0.48 -7.25 27.55
CA GLN A 1034 -0.16 -8.66 27.83
C GLN A 1034 -1.34 -9.37 28.49
N ASN A 1035 -1.33 -10.70 28.46
CA ASN A 1035 -2.25 -11.56 29.19
C ASN A 1035 -1.48 -12.82 29.64
N LEU A 1036 -1.19 -12.89 30.93
CA LEU A 1036 -0.39 -13.96 31.52
C LEU A 1036 -1.09 -15.32 31.42
N GLY A 1037 -2.41 -15.35 31.68
CA GLY A 1037 -3.19 -16.59 31.61
C GLY A 1037 -3.15 -17.21 30.22
N GLU A 1038 -3.36 -16.41 29.17
CA GLU A 1038 -3.25 -16.89 27.79
C GLU A 1038 -1.83 -17.32 27.43
N ALA A 1039 -0.80 -16.59 27.90
CA ALA A 1039 0.59 -16.91 27.60
C ALA A 1039 0.98 -18.26 28.22
N GLU A 1040 0.64 -18.48 29.49
CA GLU A 1040 0.89 -19.75 30.17
C GLU A 1040 0.09 -20.91 29.54
N TYR A 1041 -1.17 -20.68 29.14
CA TYR A 1041 -1.96 -21.68 28.43
C TYR A 1041 -1.31 -22.06 27.09
N ALA A 1042 -0.88 -21.07 26.29
CA ALA A 1042 -0.25 -21.32 25.00
C ALA A 1042 1.01 -22.17 25.11
N ILE A 1043 1.86 -21.88 26.10
CA ILE A 1043 3.09 -22.63 26.34
C ILE A 1043 2.79 -24.03 26.88
N ALA A 1044 1.83 -24.16 27.80
CA ALA A 1044 1.41 -25.48 28.28
C ALA A 1044 0.82 -26.35 27.16
N LEU A 1045 0.04 -25.75 26.25
CA LEU A 1045 -0.49 -26.42 25.07
C LEU A 1045 0.64 -26.87 24.12
N TYR A 1046 1.64 -26.02 23.89
CA TYR A 1046 2.84 -26.39 23.13
C TYR A 1046 3.59 -27.55 23.78
N GLN A 1047 3.80 -27.51 25.11
CA GLN A 1047 4.44 -28.59 25.85
C GLN A 1047 3.66 -29.90 25.74
N TYR A 1048 2.34 -29.84 25.85
CA TYR A 1048 1.47 -30.99 25.63
C TYR A 1048 1.67 -31.61 24.25
N MET A 1049 1.63 -30.80 23.19
CA MET A 1049 1.89 -31.27 21.82
C MET A 1049 3.27 -31.92 21.67
N ARG A 1050 4.30 -31.35 22.29
CA ARG A 1050 5.65 -31.92 22.26
C ARG A 1050 5.74 -33.28 22.98
N LEU A 1051 5.05 -33.45 24.10
CA LEU A 1051 4.97 -34.72 24.82
C LEU A 1051 4.22 -35.81 24.05
N LEU A 1052 3.28 -35.42 23.18
CA LEU A 1052 2.61 -36.33 22.24
C LEU A 1052 3.48 -36.69 21.01
N GLY A 1053 4.65 -36.06 20.85
CA GLY A 1053 5.59 -36.31 19.76
C GLY A 1053 5.48 -35.37 18.55
N TYR A 1054 4.71 -34.28 18.63
CA TYR A 1054 4.60 -33.33 17.50
C TYR A 1054 5.93 -32.62 17.24
N PRO A 1055 6.46 -32.55 16.00
CA PRO A 1055 7.72 -31.86 15.74
C PRO A 1055 7.64 -30.36 16.03
N ALA A 1056 8.66 -29.82 16.70
CA ALA A 1056 8.68 -28.42 17.14
C ALA A 1056 8.67 -27.43 15.97
N ASP A 1057 9.31 -27.77 14.85
CA ASP A 1057 9.32 -26.97 13.61
C ASP A 1057 7.95 -26.89 12.92
N LYS A 1058 7.02 -27.79 13.27
CA LYS A 1058 5.65 -27.82 12.74
C LYS A 1058 4.65 -27.01 13.56
N ILE A 1059 5.09 -26.44 14.69
CA ILE A 1059 4.24 -25.64 15.59
C ILE A 1059 4.70 -24.19 15.56
N THR A 1060 3.76 -23.27 15.38
CA THR A 1060 3.97 -21.82 15.48
C THR A 1060 3.03 -21.24 16.53
N ILE A 1061 3.54 -20.31 17.34
CA ILE A 1061 2.71 -19.54 18.28
C ILE A 1061 2.60 -18.10 17.78
N LEU A 1062 1.37 -17.66 17.56
CA LEU A 1062 1.03 -16.31 17.13
C LEU A 1062 0.35 -15.55 18.24
N THR A 1063 0.53 -14.24 18.22
CA THR A 1063 -0.23 -13.33 19.06
C THR A 1063 -0.51 -12.04 18.32
N MET A 1064 -1.48 -11.29 18.79
CA MET A 1064 -1.85 -10.03 18.16
C MET A 1064 -0.90 -8.89 18.62
N TYR A 1065 -0.33 -8.96 19.83
CA TYR A 1065 0.41 -7.86 20.47
C TYR A 1065 1.90 -8.14 20.63
N ASN A 1066 2.75 -7.13 20.35
CA ASN A 1066 4.21 -7.23 20.58
C ASN A 1066 4.56 -7.46 22.07
N GLY A 1067 3.81 -6.86 23.00
CA GLY A 1067 3.99 -7.09 24.44
C GLY A 1067 3.78 -8.56 24.81
N GLN A 1068 2.72 -9.18 24.29
CA GLN A 1068 2.45 -10.61 24.47
C GLN A 1068 3.50 -11.49 23.79
N LYS A 1069 4.01 -11.09 22.62
CA LYS A 1069 5.09 -11.82 21.93
C LYS A 1069 6.32 -11.92 22.84
N ALA A 1070 6.73 -10.81 23.44
CA ALA A 1070 7.87 -10.79 24.37
C ALA A 1070 7.62 -11.71 25.57
N LEU A 1071 6.42 -11.65 26.16
CA LEU A 1071 6.03 -12.51 27.28
C LEU A 1071 6.05 -14.01 26.92
N LEU A 1072 5.46 -14.38 25.78
CA LEU A 1072 5.47 -15.75 25.27
C LEU A 1072 6.90 -16.26 25.04
N GLN A 1073 7.77 -15.43 24.47
CA GLN A 1073 9.18 -15.78 24.26
C GLN A 1073 9.93 -16.01 25.57
N GLU A 1074 9.68 -15.17 26.57
CA GLU A 1074 10.24 -15.29 27.91
C GLU A 1074 9.79 -16.58 28.60
N ILE A 1075 8.47 -16.82 28.67
CA ILE A 1075 7.89 -18.01 29.31
C ILE A 1075 8.34 -19.28 28.59
N CYS A 1076 8.33 -19.30 27.26
CA CYS A 1076 8.78 -20.45 26.46
C CYS A 1076 10.26 -20.75 26.75
N SER A 1077 11.12 -19.73 26.79
CA SER A 1077 12.55 -19.93 27.08
C SER A 1077 12.76 -20.48 28.49
N ARG A 1078 11.99 -19.99 29.46
CA ARG A 1078 12.08 -20.44 30.87
C ARG A 1078 11.54 -21.85 31.08
N ARG A 1079 10.43 -22.22 30.45
CA ARG A 1079 9.75 -23.52 30.68
C ARG A 1079 10.20 -24.64 29.74
N CYS A 1080 10.61 -24.30 28.52
CA CYS A 1080 10.95 -25.29 27.49
C CYS A 1080 12.45 -25.38 27.18
N ALA A 1081 13.26 -24.41 27.64
CA ALA A 1081 14.67 -24.34 27.25
C ALA A 1081 15.65 -23.93 28.37
N SER A 1082 15.21 -23.95 29.64
CA SER A 1082 16.05 -23.57 30.78
C SER A 1082 17.15 -24.58 31.09
N THR A 1083 16.82 -25.88 31.00
CA THR A 1083 17.78 -26.97 31.19
C THR A 1083 18.01 -27.75 29.89
N LYS A 1084 19.09 -28.54 29.85
CA LYS A 1084 19.38 -29.43 28.71
C LYS A 1084 18.25 -30.46 28.49
N GLY A 1085 17.73 -31.04 29.58
CA GLY A 1085 16.62 -31.99 29.51
C GLY A 1085 15.33 -31.37 28.96
N ASP A 1086 15.02 -30.13 29.32
CA ASP A 1086 13.83 -29.45 28.79
C ASP A 1086 13.99 -29.14 27.30
N ARG A 1087 15.19 -28.77 26.84
CA ARG A 1087 15.48 -28.57 25.41
C ARG A 1087 15.34 -29.86 24.60
N GLU A 1088 15.71 -31.00 25.17
CA GLU A 1088 15.58 -32.31 24.52
C GLU A 1088 14.11 -32.75 24.43
N ILE A 1089 13.32 -32.52 25.48
CA ILE A 1089 11.89 -32.90 25.50
C ILE A 1089 11.06 -31.92 24.64
N PHE A 1090 11.12 -30.63 24.95
CA PHE A 1090 10.23 -29.63 24.36
C PHE A 1090 10.87 -28.91 23.17
N GLY A 1091 12.10 -28.43 23.31
CA GLY A 1091 12.71 -27.53 22.33
C GLY A 1091 11.92 -26.22 22.16
N MET A 1092 12.20 -25.48 21.09
CA MET A 1092 11.51 -24.22 20.77
C MET A 1092 10.59 -24.39 19.56
N PRO A 1093 9.39 -23.76 19.56
CA PRO A 1093 8.54 -23.76 18.37
C PRO A 1093 9.26 -23.08 17.20
N ARG A 1094 8.82 -23.35 15.97
CA ARG A 1094 9.41 -22.75 14.75
C ARG A 1094 9.58 -21.23 14.88
N VAL A 1095 8.52 -20.56 15.35
CA VAL A 1095 8.55 -19.13 15.62
C VAL A 1095 7.49 -18.75 16.65
N ILE A 1096 7.81 -17.74 17.46
CA ILE A 1096 6.86 -16.98 18.28
C ILE A 1096 6.87 -15.55 17.78
N THR A 1097 5.78 -15.11 17.16
CA THR A 1097 5.72 -13.77 16.55
C THR A 1097 4.31 -13.20 16.49
N THR A 1098 4.17 -11.93 16.07
CA THR A 1098 2.86 -11.34 15.88
C THR A 1098 2.22 -11.77 14.56
N VAL A 1099 0.89 -11.77 14.49
CA VAL A 1099 0.15 -12.11 13.25
C VAL A 1099 0.59 -11.24 12.07
N ASP A 1100 0.75 -9.93 12.28
CA ASP A 1100 1.21 -8.99 11.25
C ASP A 1100 2.61 -9.35 10.71
N GLN A 1101 3.51 -9.86 11.58
CA GLN A 1101 4.86 -10.29 11.19
C GLN A 1101 4.91 -11.69 10.57
N TYR A 1102 3.82 -12.46 10.64
CA TYR A 1102 3.71 -13.82 10.08
C TYR A 1102 2.81 -13.89 8.84
N GLN A 1103 2.55 -12.73 8.23
CA GLN A 1103 1.79 -12.66 7.00
C GLN A 1103 2.56 -13.32 5.84
N GLY A 1104 1.82 -13.98 4.94
CA GLY A 1104 2.41 -14.79 3.85
C GLY A 1104 2.86 -16.18 4.30
N GLU A 1105 3.29 -16.34 5.55
CA GLU A 1105 3.72 -17.62 6.14
C GLU A 1105 2.56 -18.55 6.51
N GLN A 1106 2.93 -19.80 6.81
CA GLN A 1106 2.03 -20.85 7.29
C GLN A 1106 2.78 -21.90 8.12
N ASN A 1107 2.07 -22.61 9.00
CA ASN A 1107 2.58 -23.83 9.62
C ASN A 1107 1.49 -24.90 9.76
N ASP A 1108 1.89 -26.13 10.06
CA ASP A 1108 0.94 -27.23 10.20
C ASP A 1108 0.01 -27.02 11.39
N TYR A 1109 0.56 -26.58 12.52
CA TYR A 1109 -0.19 -26.28 13.74
C TYR A 1109 0.09 -24.86 14.21
N VAL A 1110 -0.98 -24.13 14.51
CA VAL A 1110 -0.89 -22.73 14.97
C VAL A 1110 -1.70 -22.55 16.24
N ILE A 1111 -1.04 -21.99 17.26
CA ILE A 1111 -1.65 -21.54 18.50
C ILE A 1111 -1.74 -20.01 18.44
N VAL A 1112 -2.90 -19.42 18.70
CA VAL A 1112 -3.13 -17.97 18.61
C VAL A 1112 -3.56 -17.42 19.96
N SER A 1113 -2.87 -16.41 20.49
CA SER A 1113 -3.29 -15.65 21.69
C SER A 1113 -3.84 -14.28 21.29
N LEU A 1114 -5.11 -14.03 21.63
CA LEU A 1114 -5.85 -12.80 21.31
C LEU A 1114 -5.70 -11.69 22.36
N VAL A 1115 -5.30 -12.04 23.58
CA VAL A 1115 -4.90 -11.16 24.70
C VAL A 1115 -6.03 -10.39 25.36
N ARG A 1116 -6.93 -9.79 24.57
CA ARG A 1116 -7.90 -8.81 25.05
C ARG A 1116 -9.05 -9.43 25.84
N THR A 1117 -9.41 -8.76 26.93
CA THR A 1117 -10.47 -9.19 27.86
C THR A 1117 -11.49 -8.09 28.17
N LYS A 1118 -11.13 -6.80 28.00
CA LYS A 1118 -12.02 -5.67 28.34
C LYS A 1118 -12.75 -5.09 27.14
N HIS A 1119 -12.01 -4.85 26.06
CA HIS A 1119 -12.52 -4.29 24.81
C HIS A 1119 -11.86 -4.99 23.63
N VAL A 1120 -12.62 -5.23 22.57
CA VAL A 1120 -12.12 -5.87 21.34
C VAL A 1120 -10.93 -5.09 20.76
N GLY A 1121 -11.00 -3.75 20.80
CA GLY A 1121 -9.95 -2.87 20.27
C GLY A 1121 -9.67 -3.14 18.80
N TYR A 1122 -8.39 -3.22 18.42
CA TYR A 1122 -8.04 -3.44 17.01
C TYR A 1122 -8.41 -4.84 16.48
N LEU A 1123 -8.80 -5.80 17.33
CA LEU A 1123 -9.27 -7.12 16.89
C LEU A 1123 -10.58 -7.02 16.09
N ARG A 1124 -11.30 -5.89 16.20
CA ARG A 1124 -12.53 -5.59 15.44
C ARG A 1124 -12.25 -5.48 13.94
N ASP A 1125 -11.00 -5.23 13.54
CA ASP A 1125 -10.58 -5.35 12.15
C ASP A 1125 -10.54 -6.83 11.73
N VAL A 1126 -11.62 -7.25 11.07
CA VAL A 1126 -11.78 -8.62 10.57
C VAL A 1126 -10.60 -9.04 9.70
N ARG A 1127 -9.92 -8.12 9.00
CA ARG A 1127 -8.76 -8.44 8.14
C ARG A 1127 -7.66 -9.14 8.92
N ARG A 1128 -7.33 -8.61 10.11
CA ARG A 1128 -6.30 -9.18 10.99
C ARG A 1128 -6.72 -10.53 11.54
N MET A 1129 -7.98 -10.65 11.96
CA MET A 1129 -8.53 -11.93 12.43
C MET A 1129 -8.54 -12.98 11.33
N THR A 1130 -8.89 -12.61 10.08
CA THR A 1130 -8.79 -13.48 8.90
C THR A 1130 -7.36 -13.97 8.69
N VAL A 1131 -6.35 -13.09 8.79
CA VAL A 1131 -4.95 -13.50 8.70
C VAL A 1131 -4.60 -14.47 9.82
N ALA A 1132 -4.98 -14.20 11.07
CA ALA A 1132 -4.68 -15.02 12.24
C ALA A 1132 -5.20 -16.46 12.10
N VAL A 1133 -6.46 -16.63 11.71
CA VAL A 1133 -7.11 -17.96 11.58
C VAL A 1133 -6.71 -18.71 10.31
N SER A 1134 -6.09 -18.05 9.33
CA SER A 1134 -5.71 -18.67 8.05
C SER A 1134 -4.25 -19.11 7.97
N ARG A 1135 -3.50 -19.11 9.08
CA ARG A 1135 -2.06 -19.52 9.12
C ARG A 1135 -1.85 -21.02 9.32
N ALA A 1136 -2.85 -21.72 9.86
CA ALA A 1136 -2.81 -23.15 10.13
C ALA A 1136 -3.15 -23.99 8.89
N ARG A 1137 -2.45 -25.12 8.72
CA ARG A 1137 -2.81 -26.11 7.70
C ARG A 1137 -3.63 -27.28 8.24
N LEU A 1138 -3.27 -27.79 9.42
CA LEU A 1138 -3.82 -29.03 10.00
C LEU A 1138 -4.51 -28.83 11.35
N GLY A 1139 -4.02 -27.90 12.18
CA GLY A 1139 -4.65 -27.61 13.48
C GLY A 1139 -4.57 -26.15 13.90
N LEU A 1140 -5.69 -25.61 14.40
CA LEU A 1140 -5.82 -24.23 14.86
C LEU A 1140 -6.41 -24.17 16.27
N TYR A 1141 -5.64 -23.63 17.23
CA TYR A 1141 -6.08 -23.45 18.60
C TYR A 1141 -6.04 -21.97 18.97
N VAL A 1142 -7.19 -21.38 19.25
CA VAL A 1142 -7.34 -19.94 19.51
C VAL A 1142 -7.65 -19.71 20.98
N LEU A 1143 -6.83 -18.92 21.67
CA LEU A 1143 -6.97 -18.54 23.06
C LEU A 1143 -7.51 -17.11 23.15
N GLY A 1144 -8.54 -16.89 23.96
CA GLY A 1144 -9.07 -15.55 24.20
C GLY A 1144 -10.31 -15.54 25.08
N ARG A 1145 -10.93 -14.37 25.25
CA ARG A 1145 -12.21 -14.21 25.96
C ARG A 1145 -13.38 -14.32 24.98
N TYR A 1146 -14.08 -15.45 24.98
CA TYR A 1146 -15.14 -15.72 23.99
C TYR A 1146 -16.28 -14.73 24.08
N ASP A 1147 -16.81 -14.51 25.29
CA ASP A 1147 -17.99 -13.66 25.53
C ASP A 1147 -17.82 -12.23 25.01
N MET A 1148 -16.61 -11.68 25.13
CA MET A 1148 -16.29 -10.34 24.63
C MET A 1148 -16.27 -10.30 23.09
N LEU A 1149 -15.70 -11.31 22.44
CA LEU A 1149 -15.54 -11.35 21.00
C LEU A 1149 -16.84 -11.71 20.27
N ALA A 1150 -17.65 -12.59 20.85
CA ALA A 1150 -18.94 -13.00 20.29
C ALA A 1150 -19.97 -11.85 20.23
N GLN A 1151 -19.79 -10.81 21.05
CA GLN A 1151 -20.63 -9.60 21.01
C GLN A 1151 -20.23 -8.60 19.91
N CYS A 1152 -19.08 -8.80 19.26
CA CYS A 1152 -18.61 -7.92 18.18
C CYS A 1152 -19.34 -8.29 16.88
N VAL A 1153 -20.11 -7.35 16.30
CA VAL A 1153 -20.90 -7.63 15.08
C VAL A 1153 -19.99 -8.03 13.92
N GLU A 1154 -18.83 -7.39 13.79
CA GLU A 1154 -17.89 -7.68 12.71
C GLU A 1154 -17.27 -9.09 12.81
N LEU A 1155 -17.23 -9.69 13.99
CA LEU A 1155 -16.65 -11.02 14.23
C LEU A 1155 -17.73 -12.11 14.42
N GLU A 1156 -19.00 -11.75 14.47
CA GLU A 1156 -20.11 -12.64 14.84
C GLU A 1156 -20.09 -13.97 14.07
N GLU A 1157 -20.02 -13.91 12.72
CA GLU A 1157 -20.00 -15.10 11.87
C GLU A 1157 -18.75 -15.96 12.08
N MET A 1158 -17.59 -15.35 12.33
CA MET A 1158 -16.36 -16.08 12.66
C MET A 1158 -16.47 -16.76 14.02
N MET A 1159 -17.02 -16.07 15.03
CA MET A 1159 -17.16 -16.59 16.39
C MET A 1159 -18.22 -17.70 16.48
N LYS A 1160 -19.28 -17.66 15.65
CA LYS A 1160 -20.23 -18.76 15.49
C LYS A 1160 -19.55 -20.02 14.96
N LYS A 1161 -18.69 -19.88 13.94
CA LYS A 1161 -17.94 -21.01 13.35
C LYS A 1161 -16.83 -21.54 14.26
N LEU A 1162 -16.26 -20.68 15.09
CA LEU A 1162 -15.32 -21.05 16.16
C LEU A 1162 -16.02 -21.55 17.44
N GLY A 1163 -17.35 -21.52 17.49
CA GLY A 1163 -18.15 -21.90 18.66
C GLY A 1163 -18.10 -23.40 18.97
N GLY A 1164 -18.61 -23.78 20.14
CA GLY A 1164 -18.56 -25.17 20.63
C GLY A 1164 -18.18 -25.22 22.11
N SER A 1165 -17.55 -26.31 22.53
CA SER A 1165 -16.98 -26.42 23.87
C SER A 1165 -15.81 -25.47 24.03
N HIS A 1166 -15.91 -24.53 24.98
CA HIS A 1166 -14.90 -23.51 25.23
C HIS A 1166 -13.76 -23.98 26.15
N ASN A 1167 -13.83 -25.21 26.66
CA ASN A 1167 -12.76 -25.87 27.39
C ASN A 1167 -12.00 -26.78 26.44
N LEU A 1168 -10.68 -26.87 26.56
CA LEU A 1168 -9.87 -27.73 25.69
C LEU A 1168 -10.30 -29.19 25.81
N GLU A 1169 -10.64 -29.83 24.69
CA GLU A 1169 -11.06 -31.24 24.66
C GLU A 1169 -9.96 -32.12 24.08
N ALA A 1170 -9.28 -32.84 24.98
CA ALA A 1170 -8.15 -33.70 24.66
C ALA A 1170 -8.58 -35.18 24.55
N VAL A 1171 -7.82 -35.97 23.80
CA VAL A 1171 -7.99 -37.43 23.69
C VAL A 1171 -6.75 -38.13 24.23
N MET A 1172 -6.93 -38.91 25.29
CA MET A 1172 -5.83 -39.54 26.00
C MET A 1172 -5.31 -40.76 25.24
N GLY A 1173 -3.98 -40.93 25.23
CA GLY A 1173 -3.32 -42.12 24.66
C GLY A 1173 -3.06 -42.09 23.15
N GLU A 1174 -3.47 -41.04 22.44
CA GLU A 1174 -3.14 -40.86 21.03
C GLU A 1174 -1.76 -40.20 20.86
N MET A 1175 -0.80 -40.89 20.24
CA MET A 1175 0.52 -40.32 19.92
C MET A 1175 0.59 -39.81 18.48
N TYR A 1176 1.36 -38.75 18.24
CA TYR A 1176 1.48 -38.10 16.93
C TYR A 1176 1.95 -39.04 15.81
N GLU A 1177 2.80 -40.02 16.13
CA GLU A 1177 3.35 -40.96 15.15
C GLU A 1177 2.32 -42.00 14.66
N GLN A 1178 1.26 -42.25 15.43
CA GLN A 1178 0.30 -43.33 15.15
C GLN A 1178 -0.71 -42.96 14.05
N LYS A 1179 -1.18 -41.69 14.02
CA LYS A 1179 -2.11 -41.14 13.00
C LYS A 1179 -3.24 -42.09 12.56
N GLU A 1180 -3.97 -42.68 13.52
CA GLU A 1180 -4.97 -43.71 13.19
C GLU A 1180 -6.40 -43.18 13.02
N ARG A 1181 -6.76 -42.10 13.72
CA ARG A 1181 -8.14 -41.58 13.74
C ARG A 1181 -8.37 -40.62 12.58
N LEU A 1182 -9.48 -40.79 11.85
CA LEU A 1182 -9.89 -39.86 10.81
C LEU A 1182 -10.48 -38.59 11.43
N SER A 1183 -10.31 -37.46 10.74
CA SER A 1183 -10.88 -36.18 11.16
C SER A 1183 -12.41 -36.27 11.22
N GLY A 1184 -12.99 -35.84 12.36
CA GLY A 1184 -14.43 -35.93 12.63
C GLY A 1184 -14.89 -37.24 13.30
N ASP A 1185 -14.04 -38.27 13.35
CA ASP A 1185 -14.38 -39.52 14.05
C ASP A 1185 -14.27 -39.35 15.58
N LYS A 1186 -15.13 -40.09 16.28
CA LYS A 1186 -15.06 -40.22 17.74
C LYS A 1186 -13.86 -41.08 18.15
N PRO A 1187 -13.26 -40.85 19.34
CA PRO A 1187 -12.22 -41.71 19.86
C PRO A 1187 -12.72 -43.15 20.04
N LYS A 1188 -11.84 -44.14 19.82
CA LYS A 1188 -12.15 -45.58 19.95
C LYS A 1188 -12.67 -45.94 21.35
N ASP A 1189 -12.22 -45.22 22.38
CA ASP A 1189 -12.70 -45.31 23.74
C ASP A 1189 -13.28 -43.95 24.17
N ALA A 1190 -14.58 -43.90 24.46
CA ALA A 1190 -15.24 -42.67 24.90
C ALA A 1190 -14.75 -42.21 26.29
N ALA A 1191 -14.20 -43.11 27.11
CA ALA A 1191 -13.60 -42.75 28.41
C ALA A 1191 -12.24 -42.03 28.25
N ALA A 1192 -11.66 -42.02 27.05
CA ALA A 1192 -10.39 -41.36 26.76
C ALA A 1192 -10.53 -39.86 26.45
N SER A 1193 -11.74 -39.31 26.27
CA SER A 1193 -11.91 -37.86 26.08
C SER A 1193 -11.91 -37.12 27.41
N VAL A 1194 -11.03 -36.13 27.57
CA VAL A 1194 -10.90 -35.32 28.78
C VAL A 1194 -11.11 -33.85 28.45
N THR A 1195 -11.98 -33.19 29.21
CA THR A 1195 -12.20 -31.73 29.13
C THR A 1195 -11.33 -31.00 30.14
N LEU A 1196 -10.38 -30.22 29.66
CA LEU A 1196 -9.46 -29.43 30.46
C LEU A 1196 -10.03 -28.02 30.70
N THR A 1197 -10.44 -27.76 31.94
CA THR A 1197 -11.23 -26.59 32.37
C THR A 1197 -10.44 -25.28 32.52
N GLY A 1198 -9.11 -25.27 32.40
CA GLY A 1198 -8.34 -24.04 32.55
C GLY A 1198 -6.83 -24.24 32.57
N VAL A 1199 -6.09 -23.13 32.67
CA VAL A 1199 -4.61 -23.08 32.64
C VAL A 1199 -4.00 -24.02 33.68
N VAL A 1200 -4.51 -23.99 34.92
CA VAL A 1200 -3.98 -24.78 36.03
C VAL A 1200 -4.16 -26.27 35.79
N HIS A 1201 -5.32 -26.68 35.28
CA HIS A 1201 -5.61 -28.09 35.00
C HIS A 1201 -4.72 -28.64 33.88
N LEU A 1202 -4.57 -27.89 32.78
CA LEU A 1202 -3.63 -28.26 31.71
C LEU A 1202 -2.18 -28.29 32.22
N GLY A 1203 -1.77 -27.32 33.04
CA GLY A 1203 -0.43 -27.26 33.62
C GLY A 1203 -0.10 -28.46 34.50
N GLN A 1204 -1.00 -28.84 35.40
CA GLN A 1204 -0.87 -30.06 36.24
C GLN A 1204 -0.75 -31.32 35.37
N TYR A 1205 -1.54 -31.39 34.31
CA TYR A 1205 -1.54 -32.51 33.40
C TYR A 1205 -0.22 -32.64 32.60
N VAL A 1206 0.28 -31.52 32.07
CA VAL A 1206 1.59 -31.43 31.40
C VAL A 1206 2.72 -31.83 32.35
N GLU A 1207 2.67 -31.39 33.61
CA GLU A 1207 3.68 -31.75 34.62
C GLU A 1207 3.69 -33.27 34.87
N GLN A 1208 2.52 -33.88 35.07
CA GLN A 1208 2.39 -35.33 35.24
C GLN A 1208 2.94 -36.10 34.03
N MET A 1209 2.57 -35.69 32.82
CA MET A 1209 3.09 -36.30 31.59
C MET A 1209 4.61 -36.13 31.45
N THR A 1210 5.14 -34.97 31.84
CA THR A 1210 6.58 -34.70 31.78
C THR A 1210 7.35 -35.59 32.75
N GLN A 1211 6.86 -35.77 33.97
CA GLN A 1211 7.46 -36.68 34.95
C GLN A 1211 7.45 -38.13 34.46
N GLN A 1212 6.33 -38.57 33.88
CA GLN A 1212 6.23 -39.90 33.25
C GLN A 1212 7.20 -40.05 32.08
N TYR A 1213 7.33 -39.02 31.23
CA TYR A 1213 8.25 -39.02 30.10
C TYR A 1213 9.71 -39.12 30.57
N LYS A 1214 10.11 -38.30 31.55
CA LYS A 1214 11.47 -38.31 32.15
C LYS A 1214 11.79 -39.67 32.76
N SER A 1215 10.84 -40.26 33.50
CA SER A 1215 10.98 -41.60 34.08
C SER A 1215 11.18 -42.69 33.01
N ARG A 1216 10.43 -42.65 31.91
CA ARG A 1216 10.55 -43.64 30.81
C ARG A 1216 11.86 -43.54 30.03
N HIS A 1217 12.47 -42.35 29.95
CA HIS A 1217 13.67 -42.10 29.13
C HIS A 1217 14.96 -41.94 29.95
N GLY A 1218 14.94 -42.21 31.26
CA GLY A 1218 16.13 -42.14 32.12
C GLY A 1218 16.70 -40.72 32.28
N LEU A 1219 15.85 -39.69 32.17
CA LEU A 1219 16.20 -38.27 32.27
C LEU A 1219 15.93 -37.69 33.68
N VAL A 1220 15.78 -38.56 34.69
CA VAL A 1220 15.49 -38.21 36.10
C VAL A 1220 16.78 -37.98 36.87
#